data_AF-A0A401IA29-F1
#
_entry.id   AF-A0A401IA29-F1
#
_cell.length_a   1.000
_cell.length_b   1.000
_cell.length_c   1.000
_cell.angle_alpha   90.00
_cell.angle_beta   90.00
_cell.angle_gamma   90.00
#
_symmetry.space_group_name_H-M   'P 1'
#
loop_
_entity.id
_entity.type
_entity.pdbx_description
1 polymer ?
#
loop_
_entity_poly.entity_id
_entity_poly.type
_entity_poly.pdbx_seq_one_letter_code
_entity_poly.pdbx_strand_id
1 'polypeptide(L)'
;MKTVRAVLVMWVLCAIVSGFARIEVVAASLPDYLGSLQDRAGLFTAEQKAAIKEDLADRQYLRFDVLTIVSLNGQDADEYATSIYEHWGLSDRRVLLLISLQDRRATINFHHEALQTILDTTLADDLDRDGDRSESKLTEILDAYFIPHAREGDFQTAIAETTKFMDALGPQLPGQAAGLGEDVSVSVSEAEAQTDASSQEGPLPEPVNWGPFKQLMAKLFRLTFWCALAYLAFLSLWLLRRGQRKATEIHMARLASGELMLEMSRALERVVPLIEGSEGRTSQAAGQLERRLTELLLRADGHRRGEGDHHLHVLQLKKLMALLEKVTGELEQLSAPAERAIVEAHELADLEHRVPQTIGRLREEQSQGRVIYEELAGLLEQPVEALQREFKELEELLVTAEGYARSDALTASEWTGRAERRMAELTANLQELLTLAHSERAYLDMERQARQDVRQVIEEHNLYEREQDIYRILEESNVRVPSLQQALRLADTARARAEWQRIERLLGEARDKAWSLAEMQRSNQEKLVVMEERLQGFDRLSGHLDQEFHRLSNAYKKTLWNRLEQDHLGLKRELASARAAFDQGRERQSRQQFESANALLDDLAVSANKLSQAWETCERAVAKLDADKAACLGQFASDNDAFGQLQRRIATSDVIVLPEEGLEADYRLVYDTAQRFRQIEQLWPLDLRQLQKEGARHTKAIDTVREKFEEIEETKELAVTTLRDAAGDFYRLIPQTYGMFYKIGRKRAFRKRHDEIYAMIKQGYYDDALDACDELESFIDEVGRRAEVANRQREQERIARERARERREAERERTRILELEAEKAARRSQSKAAATGGGWGGGSSSTSSSSASGSSSSSSSSSSAASSSSHSSGSASWSSSSSRSSGGASYGGSSSGSASKSKDKGHSSGSSGW
;
A
#
# COMPACT_ATOMS: atom_id res chain seq x y z
N MET A 1 20.91 -29.76 45.94
CA MET A 1 19.54 -29.34 46.35
C MET A 1 19.33 -27.83 46.46
N LYS A 2 20.38 -26.99 46.65
CA LYS A 2 20.22 -25.52 46.70
C LYS A 2 20.07 -24.85 45.32
N THR A 3 20.62 -25.44 44.27
CA THR A 3 20.50 -24.94 42.88
C THR A 3 19.11 -25.16 42.27
N VAL A 4 18.41 -26.22 42.66
CA VAL A 4 17.04 -26.50 42.18
C VAL A 4 16.02 -25.54 42.80
N ARG A 5 16.25 -25.06 44.03
CA ARG A 5 15.38 -24.06 44.67
C ARG A 5 15.55 -22.66 44.10
N ALA A 6 16.75 -22.29 43.65
CA ALA A 6 16.98 -21.00 42.98
C ALA A 6 16.32 -20.94 41.59
N VAL A 7 16.39 -22.03 40.82
CA VAL A 7 15.75 -22.11 39.50
C VAL A 7 14.22 -22.15 39.61
N LEU A 8 13.67 -22.79 40.65
CA LEU A 8 12.22 -22.87 40.87
C LEU A 8 11.65 -21.54 41.40
N VAL A 9 12.39 -20.80 42.22
CA VAL A 9 12.00 -19.44 42.63
C VAL A 9 12.10 -18.46 41.45
N MET A 10 13.09 -18.60 40.57
CA MET A 10 13.20 -17.79 39.35
C MET A 10 12.08 -18.10 38.34
N TRP A 11 11.67 -19.36 38.21
CA TRP A 11 10.52 -19.77 37.39
C TRP A 11 9.18 -19.30 37.96
N VAL A 12 9.00 -19.33 39.28
CA VAL A 12 7.79 -18.80 39.95
C VAL A 12 7.74 -17.27 39.89
N LEU A 13 8.89 -16.58 39.95
CA LEU A 13 8.94 -15.13 39.74
C LEU A 13 8.60 -14.76 38.29
N CYS A 14 9.10 -15.50 37.29
CA CYS A 14 8.70 -15.30 35.89
C CYS A 14 7.23 -15.62 35.62
N ALA A 15 6.65 -16.61 36.31
CA ALA A 15 5.23 -16.95 36.17
C ALA A 15 4.30 -15.91 36.84
N ILE A 16 4.73 -15.25 37.92
CA ILE A 16 3.95 -14.20 38.60
C ILE A 16 4.06 -12.86 37.86
N VAL A 17 5.20 -12.56 37.23
CA VAL A 17 5.36 -11.38 36.36
C VAL A 17 4.61 -11.54 35.03
N SER A 18 4.37 -12.77 34.57
CA SER A 18 3.54 -13.06 33.38
C SER A 18 2.03 -13.12 33.67
N GLY A 19 1.61 -12.95 34.93
CA GLY A 19 0.22 -13.14 35.37
C GLY A 19 -0.57 -11.86 35.67
N PHE A 20 0.06 -10.68 35.67
CA PHE A 20 -0.58 -9.40 35.95
C PHE A 20 -0.47 -8.44 34.77
N ALA A 21 -1.38 -8.59 33.81
CA ALA A 21 -1.99 -7.53 33.00
C ALA A 21 -2.73 -8.15 31.81
N ARG A 22 -3.92 -8.72 32.04
CA ARG A 22 -4.96 -8.66 31.01
C ARG A 22 -5.72 -7.37 31.26
N ILE A 23 -5.19 -6.28 30.70
CA ILE A 23 -6.01 -5.09 30.47
C ILE A 23 -7.00 -5.52 29.40
N GLU A 24 -8.28 -5.57 29.76
CA GLU A 24 -9.33 -5.64 28.75
C GLU A 24 -9.16 -4.39 27.88
N VAL A 25 -8.72 -4.61 26.64
CA VAL A 25 -8.76 -3.60 25.59
C VAL A 25 -10.22 -3.27 25.40
N VAL A 26 -10.68 -2.22 26.06
CA VAL A 26 -11.92 -1.54 25.70
C VAL A 26 -11.67 -0.99 24.31
N ALA A 27 -12.25 -1.61 23.30
CA ALA A 27 -12.26 -1.05 21.95
C ALA A 27 -12.83 0.36 22.08
N ALA A 28 -11.99 1.38 21.89
CA ALA A 28 -12.43 2.74 21.81
C ALA A 28 -13.46 2.78 20.68
N SER A 29 -14.69 3.18 20.98
CA SER A 29 -15.75 3.31 19.99
C SER A 29 -15.23 4.23 18.87
N LEU A 30 -15.17 3.70 17.65
CA LEU A 30 -14.76 4.46 16.47
C LEU A 30 -15.68 5.68 16.33
N PRO A 31 -15.13 6.89 16.09
CA PRO A 31 -15.95 8.10 16.01
C PRO A 31 -16.80 8.12 14.73
N ASP A 32 -18.02 8.67 14.81
CA ASP A 32 -18.86 8.88 13.63
C ASP A 32 -18.27 9.93 12.68
N TYR A 33 -18.48 9.76 11.37
CA TYR A 33 -18.01 10.71 10.35
C TYR A 33 -18.85 12.00 10.34
N LEU A 34 -18.25 13.12 10.75
CA LEU A 34 -18.88 14.46 10.83
C LEU A 34 -18.35 15.46 9.78
N GLY A 35 -17.52 15.01 8.82
CA GLY A 35 -16.94 15.84 7.76
C GLY A 35 -15.41 15.78 7.68
N SER A 36 -14.83 16.63 6.83
CA SER A 36 -13.39 16.63 6.47
C SER A 36 -12.44 17.09 7.57
N LEU A 37 -12.93 17.75 8.62
CA LEU A 37 -12.15 18.09 9.81
C LEU A 37 -12.95 17.77 11.05
N GLN A 38 -12.42 16.83 11.85
CA GLN A 38 -13.00 16.42 13.12
C GLN A 38 -11.97 16.62 14.23
N ASP A 39 -12.18 17.65 15.03
CA ASP A 39 -11.31 17.96 16.15
C ASP A 39 -11.91 17.44 17.47
N ARG A 40 -11.60 16.19 17.83
CA ARG A 40 -12.05 15.58 19.10
C ARG A 40 -11.04 15.82 20.23
N ALA A 41 -9.81 16.20 19.90
CA ALA A 41 -8.78 16.56 20.87
C ALA A 41 -8.94 17.98 21.43
N GLY A 42 -9.76 18.83 20.80
CA GLY A 42 -9.85 20.25 21.13
C GLY A 42 -8.58 21.01 20.76
N LEU A 43 -7.87 20.58 19.71
CA LEU A 43 -6.59 21.10 19.27
C LEU A 43 -6.72 22.47 18.59
N PHE A 44 -7.86 22.75 17.95
CA PHE A 44 -8.04 23.93 17.12
C PHE A 44 -9.09 24.90 17.67
N THR A 45 -8.86 26.20 17.49
CA THR A 45 -9.89 27.23 17.72
C THR A 45 -10.94 27.22 16.60
N ALA A 46 -12.09 27.88 16.81
CA ALA A 46 -13.14 27.95 15.78
C ALA A 46 -12.65 28.62 14.48
N GLU A 47 -11.80 29.63 14.58
CA GLU A 47 -11.21 30.33 13.42
C GLU A 47 -10.24 29.40 12.66
N GLN A 48 -9.39 28.67 13.38
CA GLN A 48 -8.47 27.70 12.78
C GLN A 48 -9.23 26.56 12.10
N LYS A 49 -10.33 26.07 12.69
CA LYS A 49 -11.19 25.05 12.08
C LYS A 49 -11.79 25.52 10.76
N ALA A 50 -12.20 26.79 10.68
CA ALA A 50 -12.74 27.36 9.45
C ALA A 50 -11.67 27.46 8.36
N ALA A 51 -10.49 27.99 8.70
CA ALA A 51 -9.37 28.12 7.76
C ALA A 51 -8.88 26.75 7.26
N ILE A 52 -8.71 25.76 8.14
CA ILE A 52 -8.32 24.40 7.73
C ILE A 52 -9.40 23.81 6.81
N LYS A 53 -10.69 23.95 7.12
CA LYS A 53 -11.77 23.43 6.26
C LYS A 53 -11.77 24.07 4.86
N GLU A 54 -11.46 25.36 4.76
CA GLU A 54 -11.30 26.06 3.49
C GLU A 54 -10.08 25.52 2.72
N ASP A 55 -8.92 25.40 3.36
CA ASP A 55 -7.70 24.84 2.77
C ASP A 55 -7.88 23.40 2.27
N LEU A 56 -8.64 22.57 3.01
CA LEU A 56 -8.94 21.19 2.60
C LEU A 56 -9.92 21.14 1.43
N ALA A 57 -10.84 22.10 1.32
CA ALA A 57 -11.81 22.18 0.23
C ALA A 57 -11.19 22.67 -1.09
N ASP A 58 -10.12 23.48 -1.00
CA ASP A 58 -9.41 24.05 -2.15
C ASP A 58 -8.48 23.04 -2.88
N ARG A 59 -8.33 21.81 -2.36
CA ARG A 59 -7.52 20.74 -2.98
C ARG A 59 -8.20 20.16 -4.22
N GLN A 60 -7.43 20.02 -5.29
CA GLN A 60 -7.99 19.76 -6.63
C GLN A 60 -8.03 18.27 -7.01
N TYR A 61 -7.08 17.47 -6.51
CA TYR A 61 -6.86 16.11 -7.01
C TYR A 61 -7.14 15.05 -5.94
N LEU A 62 -6.79 15.33 -4.70
CA LEU A 62 -7.05 14.47 -3.54
C LEU A 62 -8.00 15.16 -2.56
N ARG A 63 -8.87 14.36 -1.94
CA ARG A 63 -9.74 14.82 -0.84
C ARG A 63 -9.11 14.39 0.48
N PHE A 64 -9.05 15.31 1.43
CA PHE A 64 -8.39 15.07 2.71
C PHE A 64 -9.40 15.10 3.85
N ASP A 65 -9.24 14.16 4.77
CA ASP A 65 -9.99 14.04 6.00
C ASP A 65 -9.01 14.10 7.17
N VAL A 66 -9.21 15.03 8.10
CA VAL A 66 -8.33 15.23 9.26
C VAL A 66 -9.10 14.89 10.53
N LEU A 67 -8.54 13.98 11.33
CA LEU A 67 -9.08 13.57 12.61
C LEU A 67 -8.06 13.83 13.72
N THR A 68 -8.43 14.61 14.73
CA THR A 68 -7.66 14.71 15.98
C THR A 68 -8.36 13.95 17.09
N ILE A 69 -7.59 13.20 17.87
CA ILE A 69 -8.07 12.47 19.05
C ILE A 69 -7.15 12.75 20.24
N VAL A 70 -7.69 12.54 21.45
CA VAL A 70 -6.92 12.76 22.68
C VAL A 70 -5.84 11.69 22.85
N SER A 71 -6.19 10.40 22.73
CA SER A 71 -5.25 9.27 22.81
C SER A 71 -5.79 8.05 22.06
N LEU A 72 -4.88 7.18 21.61
CA LEU A 72 -5.11 5.87 21.02
C LEU A 72 -5.34 4.77 22.08
N ASN A 73 -5.19 5.08 23.38
CA ASN A 73 -5.35 4.14 24.49
C ASN A 73 -4.47 2.87 24.36
N GLY A 74 -3.28 3.00 23.80
CA GLY A 74 -2.34 1.89 23.60
C GLY A 74 -2.59 1.03 22.36
N GLN A 75 -3.58 1.39 21.52
CA GLN A 75 -3.74 0.80 20.18
C GLN A 75 -2.69 1.36 19.21
N ASP A 76 -2.29 0.56 18.23
CA ASP A 76 -1.41 1.02 17.16
C ASP A 76 -2.08 2.09 16.29
N ALA A 77 -1.32 3.13 15.92
CA ALA A 77 -1.86 4.28 15.20
C ALA A 77 -2.31 3.92 13.79
N ASP A 78 -1.60 3.01 13.12
CA ASP A 78 -1.88 2.60 11.74
C ASP A 78 -3.09 1.66 11.72
N GLU A 79 -3.17 0.72 12.67
CA GLU A 79 -4.35 -0.13 12.85
C GLU A 79 -5.61 0.69 13.18
N TYR A 80 -5.49 1.70 14.04
CA TYR A 80 -6.61 2.57 14.40
C TYR A 80 -7.03 3.46 13.22
N ALA A 81 -6.08 4.05 12.49
CA ALA A 81 -6.36 4.82 11.29
C ALA A 81 -7.03 3.96 10.20
N THR A 82 -6.58 2.73 10.02
CA THR A 82 -7.20 1.77 9.07
C THR A 82 -8.63 1.45 9.47
N SER A 83 -8.86 1.18 10.77
CA SER A 83 -10.20 0.92 11.30
C SER A 83 -11.15 2.10 11.10
N ILE A 84 -10.66 3.34 11.24
CA ILE A 84 -11.45 4.55 10.96
C ILE A 84 -11.72 4.70 9.47
N TYR A 85 -10.70 4.50 8.64
CA TYR A 85 -10.80 4.63 7.19
C TYR A 85 -11.87 3.68 6.63
N GLU A 86 -11.87 2.42 7.11
CA GLU A 86 -12.88 1.42 6.80
C GLU A 86 -14.26 1.79 7.39
N HIS A 87 -14.32 2.21 8.66
CA HIS A 87 -15.57 2.56 9.33
C HIS A 87 -16.28 3.75 8.68
N TRP A 88 -15.52 4.74 8.21
CA TRP A 88 -16.04 5.91 7.49
C TRP A 88 -16.35 5.62 6.01
N GLY A 89 -16.01 4.43 5.52
CA GLY A 89 -16.20 4.07 4.12
C GLY A 89 -15.47 5.02 3.17
N LEU A 90 -14.27 5.49 3.56
CA LEU A 90 -13.47 6.35 2.71
C LEU A 90 -12.98 5.52 1.51
N SER A 91 -13.28 5.97 0.30
CA SER A 91 -12.89 5.29 -0.95
C SER A 91 -12.15 6.27 -1.88
N ASP A 92 -11.64 5.76 -3.01
CA ASP A 92 -10.88 6.42 -4.09
C ASP A 92 -10.53 7.92 -3.92
N ARG A 93 -9.22 8.18 -3.88
CA ARG A 93 -8.58 9.52 -3.80
C ARG A 93 -8.86 10.30 -2.51
N ARG A 94 -9.30 9.60 -1.46
CA ARG A 94 -9.39 10.15 -0.10
C ARG A 94 -8.16 9.78 0.72
N VAL A 95 -7.70 10.73 1.53
CA VAL A 95 -6.55 10.57 2.41
C VAL A 95 -6.97 10.99 3.82
N LEU A 96 -6.79 10.09 4.78
CA LEU A 96 -7.02 10.35 6.20
C LEU A 96 -5.70 10.74 6.87
N LEU A 97 -5.68 11.90 7.53
CA LEU A 97 -4.62 12.32 8.44
C LEU A 97 -5.13 12.22 9.88
N LEU A 98 -4.60 11.26 10.63
CA LEU A 98 -4.91 11.04 12.04
C LEU A 98 -3.85 11.71 12.91
N ILE A 99 -4.26 12.46 13.93
CA ILE A 99 -3.38 13.13 14.90
C ILE A 99 -3.81 12.73 16.32
N SER A 100 -2.93 12.06 17.06
CA SER A 100 -3.13 11.76 18.49
C SER A 100 -2.31 12.70 19.36
N LEU A 101 -2.99 13.45 20.23
CA LEU A 101 -2.37 14.51 21.03
C LEU A 101 -1.51 13.97 22.17
N GLN A 102 -2.02 13.03 22.97
CA GLN A 102 -1.28 12.47 24.11
C GLN A 102 -0.16 11.55 23.66
N ASP A 103 -0.38 10.77 22.60
CA ASP A 103 0.63 9.85 22.07
C ASP A 103 1.67 10.57 21.20
N ARG A 104 1.40 11.84 20.84
CA ARG A 104 2.24 12.69 19.98
C ARG A 104 2.59 12.01 18.66
N ARG A 105 1.61 11.34 18.06
CA ARG A 105 1.75 10.61 16.79
C ARG A 105 0.81 11.18 15.75
N ALA A 106 1.29 11.27 14.52
CA ALA A 106 0.48 11.55 13.34
C ALA A 106 0.70 10.43 12.33
N THR A 107 -0.37 10.00 11.65
CA THR A 107 -0.33 8.94 10.64
C THR A 107 -1.18 9.36 9.45
N ILE A 108 -0.72 9.05 8.24
CA ILE A 108 -1.48 9.21 7.00
C ILE A 108 -1.94 7.83 6.53
N ASN A 109 -3.21 7.71 6.15
CA ASN A 109 -3.78 6.48 5.61
C ASN A 109 -4.63 6.75 4.36
N PHE A 110 -4.47 5.93 3.33
CA PHE A 110 -5.28 5.95 2.12
C PHE A 110 -5.26 4.56 1.47
N HIS A 111 -6.32 4.20 0.75
CA HIS A 111 -6.39 2.97 -0.02
C HIS A 111 -6.41 3.31 -1.51
N HIS A 112 -5.23 3.51 -2.12
CA HIS A 112 -5.10 3.78 -3.56
C HIS A 112 -3.75 3.32 -4.11
N GLU A 113 -3.72 2.18 -4.81
CA GLU A 113 -2.48 1.57 -5.33
C GLU A 113 -1.68 2.50 -6.26
N ALA A 114 -2.37 3.26 -7.13
CA ALA A 114 -1.66 4.19 -8.01
C ALA A 114 -1.00 5.36 -7.26
N LEU A 115 -1.59 5.82 -6.14
CA LEU A 115 -0.98 6.86 -5.31
C LEU A 115 0.24 6.30 -4.56
N GLN A 116 0.14 5.06 -4.06
CA GLN A 116 1.27 4.34 -3.46
C GLN A 116 2.42 4.18 -4.46
N THR A 117 2.12 3.78 -5.69
CA THR A 117 3.12 3.62 -6.76
C THR A 117 3.79 4.95 -7.10
N ILE A 118 3.03 6.05 -7.15
CA ILE A 118 3.59 7.39 -7.36
C ILE A 118 4.49 7.76 -6.20
N LEU A 119 4.08 7.55 -4.95
CA LEU A 119 4.89 7.83 -3.77
C LEU A 119 6.22 7.04 -3.82
N ASP A 120 6.14 5.74 -4.07
CA ASP A 120 7.32 4.87 -4.10
C ASP A 120 8.30 5.20 -5.24
N THR A 121 7.81 5.77 -6.36
CA THR A 121 8.62 6.10 -7.53
C THR A 121 9.11 7.55 -7.59
N THR A 122 8.36 8.51 -7.01
CA THR A 122 8.66 9.95 -7.10
C THR A 122 9.41 10.51 -5.90
N LEU A 123 9.32 9.88 -4.72
CA LEU A 123 9.99 10.34 -3.52
C LEU A 123 11.40 9.77 -3.40
N ALA A 124 12.34 10.65 -3.01
CA ALA A 124 13.66 10.23 -2.59
C ALA A 124 13.58 9.29 -1.37
N ASP A 125 14.58 8.43 -1.19
CA ASP A 125 14.67 7.49 -0.05
C ASP A 125 14.99 8.16 1.29
N ASP A 126 15.25 9.47 1.29
CA ASP A 126 15.67 10.27 2.44
C ASP A 126 15.22 11.71 2.14
N LEU A 127 13.97 12.03 2.48
CA LEU A 127 13.32 13.29 2.11
C LEU A 127 13.66 14.40 3.08
N ASP A 128 13.75 14.07 4.37
CA ASP A 128 14.05 15.00 5.45
C ASP A 128 15.56 15.24 5.66
N ARG A 129 16.42 14.38 5.05
CA ARG A 129 17.89 14.43 5.08
C ARG A 129 18.50 14.04 6.41
N ASP A 130 17.83 13.19 7.17
CA ASP A 130 18.34 12.69 8.45
C ASP A 130 19.36 11.53 8.28
N GLY A 131 19.36 10.89 7.10
CA GLY A 131 20.27 9.82 6.72
C GLY A 131 19.78 8.40 7.06
N ASP A 132 18.58 8.25 7.62
CA ASP A 132 17.85 6.98 7.65
C ASP A 132 17.20 6.75 6.26
N ARG A 133 17.15 5.50 5.83
CA ARG A 133 16.51 5.08 4.56
C ARG A 133 15.61 3.88 4.74
N SER A 134 15.39 3.49 5.99
CA SER A 134 14.61 2.32 6.36
C SER A 134 13.15 2.66 6.69
N GLU A 135 12.82 3.94 6.77
CA GLU A 135 11.49 4.43 7.10
C GLU A 135 10.50 4.32 5.94
N SER A 136 9.21 4.35 6.27
CA SER A 136 8.17 4.38 5.25
C SER A 136 8.15 5.75 4.56
N LYS A 137 7.83 5.78 3.26
CA LYS A 137 7.70 7.03 2.48
C LYS A 137 6.65 8.00 3.05
N LEU A 138 5.68 7.50 3.80
CA LEU A 138 4.68 8.34 4.48
C LEU A 138 5.23 8.97 5.76
N THR A 139 6.08 8.23 6.49
CA THR A 139 6.82 8.77 7.64
C THR A 139 7.72 9.91 7.19
N GLU A 140 8.49 9.71 6.13
CA GLU A 140 9.33 10.74 5.50
C GLU A 140 8.58 12.04 5.16
N ILE A 141 7.33 11.94 4.66
CA ILE A 141 6.50 13.12 4.38
C ILE A 141 6.09 13.83 5.66
N LEU A 142 5.71 13.07 6.70
CA LEU A 142 5.34 13.63 7.98
C LEU A 142 6.56 14.30 8.64
N ASP A 143 7.72 13.68 8.58
CA ASP A 143 8.95 14.16 9.20
C ASP A 143 9.48 15.42 8.49
N ALA A 144 9.35 15.49 7.17
CA ALA A 144 9.74 16.67 6.39
C ALA A 144 8.76 17.85 6.50
N TYR A 145 7.45 17.62 6.51
CA TYR A 145 6.44 18.69 6.37
C TYR A 145 5.51 18.86 7.57
N PHE A 146 5.24 17.82 8.34
CA PHE A 146 4.28 17.89 9.45
C PHE A 146 4.98 18.15 10.79
N ILE A 147 5.98 17.34 11.15
CA ILE A 147 6.66 17.38 12.45
C ILE A 147 7.35 18.72 12.74
N PRO A 148 8.05 19.39 11.80
CA PRO A 148 8.73 20.64 12.09
C PRO A 148 7.77 21.72 12.61
N HIS A 149 6.61 21.86 11.95
CA HIS A 149 5.56 22.80 12.35
C HIS A 149 4.80 22.35 13.59
N ALA A 150 4.54 21.04 13.74
CA ALA A 150 3.90 20.50 14.93
C ALA A 150 4.76 20.69 16.20
N ARG A 151 6.10 20.64 16.09
CA ARG A 151 7.02 20.93 17.21
C ARG A 151 6.96 22.37 17.69
N GLU A 152 6.65 23.30 16.80
CA GLU A 152 6.43 24.71 17.10
C GLU A 152 5.02 24.98 17.66
N GLY A 153 4.15 23.96 17.68
CA GLY A 153 2.76 24.05 18.10
C GLY A 153 1.82 24.58 17.00
N ASP A 154 2.31 24.76 15.78
CA ASP A 154 1.51 25.23 14.64
C ASP A 154 1.00 24.06 13.81
N PHE A 155 -0.01 23.37 14.36
CA PHE A 155 -0.66 22.25 13.70
C PHE A 155 -1.47 22.65 12.45
N GLN A 156 -1.88 23.91 12.34
CA GLN A 156 -2.61 24.39 11.16
C GLN A 156 -1.68 24.43 9.95
N THR A 157 -0.51 25.05 10.10
CA THR A 157 0.49 25.11 9.03
C THR A 157 1.00 23.71 8.69
N ALA A 158 1.22 22.85 9.69
CA ALA A 158 1.60 21.45 9.48
C ALA A 158 0.62 20.71 8.56
N ILE A 159 -0.69 20.80 8.83
CA ILE A 159 -1.73 20.18 7.98
C ILE A 159 -1.74 20.80 6.58
N ALA A 160 -1.64 22.12 6.48
CA ALA A 160 -1.69 22.83 5.21
C ALA A 160 -0.53 22.43 4.29
N GLU A 161 0.69 22.29 4.82
CA GLU A 161 1.86 21.90 4.03
C GLU A 161 1.81 20.43 3.60
N THR A 162 1.50 19.52 4.52
CA THR A 162 1.37 18.08 4.20
C THR A 162 0.32 17.83 3.12
N THR A 163 -0.87 18.44 3.27
CA THR A 163 -1.96 18.27 2.29
C THR A 163 -1.63 18.91 0.95
N LYS A 164 -0.94 20.05 0.92
CA LYS A 164 -0.47 20.71 -0.30
C LYS A 164 0.54 19.85 -1.05
N PHE A 165 1.49 19.25 -0.33
CA PHE A 165 2.48 18.35 -0.92
C PHE A 165 1.82 17.12 -1.54
N MET A 166 0.94 16.46 -0.80
CA MET A 166 0.23 15.27 -1.30
C MET A 166 -0.69 15.58 -2.49
N ASP A 167 -1.43 16.70 -2.46
CA ASP A 167 -2.32 17.08 -3.57
C ASP A 167 -1.54 17.36 -4.86
N ALA A 168 -0.30 17.86 -4.76
CA ALA A 168 0.58 18.09 -5.91
C ALA A 168 1.03 16.79 -6.60
N LEU A 169 0.88 15.62 -5.96
CA LEU A 169 1.13 14.31 -6.56
C LEU A 169 -0.09 13.80 -7.35
N GLY A 170 -1.29 14.31 -7.04
CA GLY A 170 -2.54 13.90 -7.67
C GLY A 170 -2.68 14.08 -9.20
N PRO A 171 -2.06 15.08 -9.87
CA PRO A 171 -2.06 15.20 -11.33
C PRO A 171 -1.46 14.00 -12.08
N GLN A 172 -0.63 13.19 -11.39
CA GLN A 172 0.06 12.03 -11.97
C GLN A 172 -0.80 10.76 -11.92
N LEU A 173 -1.96 10.81 -11.26
CA LEU A 173 -2.91 9.70 -11.23
C LEU A 173 -3.61 9.56 -12.61
N PRO A 174 -3.61 8.38 -13.24
CA PRO A 174 -4.32 8.17 -14.50
C PRO A 174 -5.83 8.46 -14.34
N GLY A 175 -6.42 9.22 -15.27
CA GLY A 175 -7.88 9.41 -15.36
C GLY A 175 -8.57 8.11 -15.80
N GLN A 176 -9.82 7.82 -15.41
CA GLN A 176 -10.96 8.70 -15.59
C GLN A 176 -12.20 8.27 -14.77
N ALA A 177 -13.15 9.19 -14.64
CA ALA A 177 -14.49 9.05 -14.07
C ALA A 177 -15.21 7.71 -14.34
N ALA A 178 -15.89 7.23 -13.29
CA ALA A 178 -17.12 6.42 -13.27
C ALA A 178 -17.17 5.11 -14.10
N GLY A 179 -17.19 3.97 -13.40
CA GLY A 179 -17.90 2.76 -13.87
C GLY A 179 -17.27 1.41 -13.50
N LEU A 180 -17.88 0.73 -12.53
CA LEU A 180 -18.23 -0.71 -12.46
C LEU A 180 -17.24 -1.80 -12.93
N GLY A 181 -16.95 -2.73 -12.00
CA GLY A 181 -16.62 -4.14 -12.25
C GLY A 181 -15.12 -4.41 -12.38
N GLU A 182 -14.42 -4.93 -11.37
CA GLU A 182 -14.42 -6.32 -10.87
C GLU A 182 -13.65 -7.30 -11.79
N ASP A 183 -12.85 -8.15 -11.13
CA ASP A 183 -12.00 -9.26 -11.57
C ASP A 183 -10.54 -8.94 -11.96
N VAL A 184 -9.55 -9.10 -11.07
CA VAL A 184 -8.98 -10.31 -10.41
C VAL A 184 -7.87 -10.98 -11.22
N SER A 185 -6.84 -11.41 -10.48
CA SER A 185 -5.72 -12.35 -10.77
C SER A 185 -4.40 -11.68 -11.19
N VAL A 186 -3.45 -11.47 -10.27
CA VAL A 186 -2.60 -12.45 -9.53
C VAL A 186 -1.89 -13.43 -10.46
N SER A 187 -0.58 -13.22 -10.62
CA SER A 187 0.36 -14.26 -11.05
C SER A 187 1.65 -14.16 -10.23
N VAL A 188 1.76 -15.11 -9.31
CA VAL A 188 2.92 -15.49 -8.50
C VAL A 188 4.01 -16.13 -9.36
N SER A 189 5.28 -15.86 -9.07
CA SER A 189 6.46 -16.73 -9.26
C SER A 189 7.64 -16.06 -8.53
N GLU A 190 8.10 -16.53 -7.37
CA GLU A 190 8.90 -17.73 -7.11
C GLU A 190 10.38 -17.59 -7.52
N ALA A 191 11.23 -17.60 -6.48
CA ALA A 191 12.66 -17.95 -6.41
C ALA A 191 13.69 -17.20 -7.30
N GLU A 192 14.72 -16.62 -6.66
CA GLU A 192 16.11 -17.15 -6.70
C GLU A 192 17.09 -16.15 -6.05
N ALA A 193 17.92 -16.65 -5.13
CA ALA A 193 19.17 -16.01 -4.75
C ALA A 193 20.29 -17.08 -4.72
N GLN A 194 21.00 -17.17 -5.85
CA GLN A 194 22.42 -17.50 -6.01
C GLN A 194 23.13 -16.13 -6.20
N THR A 195 24.39 -15.84 -5.84
CA THR A 195 25.60 -16.67 -5.66
C THR A 195 26.69 -15.79 -5.05
N ASP A 196 27.49 -16.38 -4.15
CA ASP A 196 28.96 -16.43 -4.09
C ASP A 196 29.86 -15.27 -4.57
N ALA A 197 30.90 -14.99 -3.76
CA ALA A 197 32.29 -15.41 -4.06
C ALA A 197 33.26 -14.85 -2.98
N SER A 198 33.87 -15.67 -2.12
CA SER A 198 35.12 -16.46 -2.31
C SER A 198 36.39 -15.66 -1.95
N SER A 199 37.15 -16.05 -0.91
CA SER A 199 38.39 -16.88 -1.01
C SER A 199 39.65 -16.00 -0.83
N GLN A 200 40.83 -16.41 -0.33
CA GLN A 200 41.40 -17.74 -0.17
C GLN A 200 42.67 -17.76 0.74
N GLU A 201 43.03 -18.99 1.08
CA GLU A 201 44.14 -19.59 1.84
C GLU A 201 45.60 -19.18 1.53
N GLY A 202 46.48 -19.52 2.48
CA GLY A 202 47.90 -19.80 2.26
C GLY A 202 48.51 -20.70 3.35
N PRO A 203 49.12 -21.86 3.02
CA PRO A 203 49.73 -22.80 3.99
C PRO A 203 51.28 -22.86 3.96
N LEU A 204 51.81 -23.58 4.97
CA LEU A 204 53.20 -23.91 5.36
C LEU A 204 54.10 -24.49 4.24
N PRO A 205 55.45 -24.52 4.41
CA PRO A 205 56.14 -25.81 4.65
C PRO A 205 57.56 -25.78 5.34
N GLU A 206 58.00 -26.92 5.90
CA GLU A 206 59.42 -27.37 6.09
C GLU A 206 59.95 -28.00 4.75
N PRO A 207 61.23 -28.45 4.48
CA PRO A 207 62.37 -28.85 5.36
C PRO A 207 63.83 -28.66 4.76
N VAL A 208 64.86 -29.29 5.39
CA VAL A 208 66.23 -29.73 4.93
C VAL A 208 67.20 -28.78 4.17
N ASN A 209 68.40 -28.50 4.73
CA ASN A 209 69.71 -29.12 4.37
C ASN A 209 70.93 -28.30 4.89
N TRP A 210 71.93 -29.01 5.42
CA TRP A 210 73.01 -28.52 6.27
C TRP A 210 74.39 -28.73 5.64
N GLY A 211 74.85 -27.74 4.86
CA GLY A 211 76.15 -27.75 4.18
C GLY A 211 77.24 -26.84 4.77
N PRO A 212 76.97 -25.61 5.24
CA PRO A 212 77.99 -24.77 5.88
C PRO A 212 78.09 -24.99 7.41
N PHE A 213 77.39 -26.00 7.92
CA PHE A 213 76.99 -26.13 9.32
C PHE A 213 78.11 -26.57 10.29
N LYS A 214 79.20 -27.18 9.82
CA LYS A 214 80.28 -27.65 10.72
C LYS A 214 81.20 -26.55 11.24
N GLN A 215 81.26 -25.36 10.63
CA GLN A 215 82.10 -24.26 11.13
C GLN A 215 81.30 -23.17 11.88
N LEU A 216 79.99 -23.10 11.67
CA LEU A 216 79.09 -22.20 12.41
C LEU A 216 78.80 -22.72 13.84
N MET A 217 78.76 -24.06 14.05
CA MET A 217 78.44 -24.66 15.36
C MET A 217 79.47 -24.41 16.47
N ALA A 218 80.73 -24.15 16.13
CA ALA A 218 81.74 -23.82 17.13
C ALA A 218 81.53 -22.42 17.74
N LYS A 219 80.89 -21.49 17.00
CA LYS A 219 80.49 -20.17 17.51
C LYS A 219 79.14 -20.23 18.25
N LEU A 220 78.21 -21.07 17.79
CA LEU A 220 76.92 -21.27 18.46
C LEU A 220 77.05 -21.96 19.83
N PHE A 221 77.95 -22.93 20.02
CA PHE A 221 78.12 -23.61 21.31
C PHE A 221 78.61 -22.70 22.45
N ARG A 222 79.37 -21.64 22.13
CA ARG A 222 79.76 -20.62 23.12
C ARG A 222 78.59 -19.71 23.46
N LEU A 223 77.77 -19.34 22.46
CA LEU A 223 76.60 -18.50 22.67
C LEU A 223 75.52 -19.23 23.49
N THR A 224 75.24 -20.50 23.19
CA THR A 224 74.23 -21.30 23.90
C THR A 224 74.61 -21.57 25.36
N PHE A 225 75.89 -21.74 25.67
CA PHE A 225 76.34 -21.89 27.06
C PHE A 225 76.13 -20.61 27.89
N TRP A 226 76.45 -19.43 27.33
CA TRP A 226 76.18 -18.15 27.99
C TRP A 226 74.67 -17.84 28.09
N CYS A 227 73.88 -18.19 27.06
CA CYS A 227 72.42 -18.08 27.10
C CYS A 227 71.80 -19.01 28.16
N ALA A 228 72.30 -20.24 28.33
CA ALA A 228 71.82 -21.16 29.36
C ALA A 228 72.15 -20.66 30.77
N LEU A 229 73.32 -20.04 30.97
CA LEU A 229 73.72 -19.47 32.24
C LEU A 229 72.94 -18.18 32.57
N ALA A 230 72.69 -17.33 31.57
CA ALA A 230 71.81 -16.17 31.69
C ALA A 230 70.35 -16.57 31.96
N TYR A 231 69.88 -17.65 31.35
CA TYR A 231 68.55 -18.20 31.59
C TYR A 231 68.41 -18.75 33.03
N LEU A 232 69.42 -19.46 33.55
CA LEU A 232 69.44 -19.91 34.95
C LEU A 232 69.50 -18.74 35.94
N ALA A 233 70.26 -17.69 35.64
CA ALA A 233 70.31 -16.46 36.44
C ALA A 233 68.98 -15.68 36.41
N PHE A 234 68.33 -15.62 35.24
CA PHE A 234 67.00 -15.04 35.11
C PHE A 234 65.95 -15.86 35.87
N LEU A 235 66.02 -17.19 35.79
CA LEU A 235 65.12 -18.09 36.51
C LEU A 235 65.28 -17.95 38.02
N SER A 236 66.51 -17.86 38.53
CA SER A 236 66.77 -17.66 39.96
C SER A 236 66.32 -16.28 40.45
N LEU A 237 66.52 -15.22 39.66
CA LEU A 237 66.03 -13.86 39.96
C LEU A 237 64.50 -13.80 39.92
N TRP A 238 63.87 -14.46 38.95
CA TRP A 238 62.42 -14.56 38.82
C TRP A 238 61.79 -15.31 39.98
N LEU A 239 62.39 -16.44 40.40
CA LEU A 239 61.97 -17.20 41.58
C LEU A 239 62.11 -16.36 42.86
N LEU A 240 63.20 -15.59 43.02
CA LEU A 240 63.39 -14.68 44.17
C LEU A 240 62.30 -13.60 44.23
N ARG A 241 62.03 -12.95 43.10
CA ARG A 241 61.04 -11.87 42.99
C ARG A 241 59.62 -12.38 43.24
N ARG A 242 59.30 -13.59 42.77
CA ARG A 242 58.01 -14.24 43.00
C ARG A 242 57.86 -14.68 44.46
N GLY A 243 58.94 -15.15 45.09
CA GLY A 243 58.98 -15.44 46.53
C GLY A 243 58.74 -14.19 47.39
N GLN A 244 59.35 -13.05 47.04
CA GLN A 244 59.17 -11.79 47.79
C GLN A 244 57.74 -11.25 47.70
N ARG A 245 57.12 -11.25 46.50
CA ARG A 245 55.72 -10.83 46.33
C ARG A 245 54.76 -11.67 47.18
N LYS A 246 54.98 -12.98 47.22
CA LYS A 246 54.14 -13.88 48.03
C LYS A 246 54.37 -13.68 49.53
N ALA A 247 55.59 -13.38 49.96
CA ALA A 247 55.86 -13.01 51.35
C ALA A 247 55.16 -11.69 51.75
N THR A 248 55.09 -10.71 50.85
CA THR A 248 54.36 -9.45 51.11
C THR A 248 52.84 -9.65 51.16
N GLU A 249 52.27 -10.51 50.31
CA GLU A 249 50.84 -10.85 50.36
C GLU A 249 50.45 -11.51 51.70
N ILE A 250 51.30 -12.42 52.23
CA ILE A 250 51.10 -13.01 53.57
C ILE A 250 51.14 -11.93 54.66
N HIS A 251 52.02 -10.93 54.53
CA HIS A 251 52.09 -9.85 55.51
C HIS A 251 50.83 -8.97 55.48
N MET A 252 50.27 -8.68 54.31
CA MET A 252 49.02 -7.93 54.16
C MET A 252 47.82 -8.70 54.72
N ALA A 253 47.72 -10.01 54.45
CA ALA A 253 46.68 -10.86 55.03
C ALA A 253 46.71 -10.88 56.57
N ARG A 254 47.92 -10.80 57.17
CA ARG A 254 48.11 -10.69 58.63
C ARG A 254 47.71 -9.33 59.20
N LEU A 255 47.77 -8.26 58.43
CA LEU A 255 47.30 -6.93 58.87
C LEU A 255 45.77 -6.86 58.84
N ALA A 256 45.15 -7.41 57.80
CA ALA A 256 43.69 -7.49 57.68
C ALA A 256 43.04 -8.29 58.83
N SER A 257 43.67 -9.40 59.25
CA SER A 257 43.19 -10.15 60.43
C SER A 257 43.33 -9.35 61.73
N GLY A 258 44.37 -8.52 61.86
CA GLY A 258 44.57 -7.61 62.98
C GLY A 258 43.50 -6.53 63.09
N GLU A 259 43.08 -5.97 61.95
CA GLU A 259 42.01 -4.98 61.85
C GLU A 259 40.65 -5.59 62.22
N LEU A 260 40.30 -6.76 61.65
CA LEU A 260 39.08 -7.47 62.00
C LEU A 260 38.99 -7.80 63.50
N MET A 261 40.09 -8.20 64.14
CA MET A 261 40.10 -8.42 65.59
C MET A 261 39.82 -7.14 66.40
N LEU A 262 40.33 -5.99 65.93
CA LEU A 262 40.09 -4.70 66.58
C LEU A 262 38.63 -4.23 66.39
N GLU A 263 38.02 -4.53 65.25
CA GLU A 263 36.60 -4.27 65.02
C GLU A 263 35.69 -5.19 65.82
N MET A 264 36.02 -6.49 65.91
CA MET A 264 35.32 -7.43 66.78
C MET A 264 35.41 -7.02 68.24
N SER A 265 36.57 -6.53 68.72
CA SER A 265 36.71 -6.07 70.10
C SER A 265 35.89 -4.81 70.36
N ARG A 266 35.86 -3.85 69.43
CA ARG A 266 35.00 -2.66 69.51
C ARG A 266 33.50 -3.02 69.49
N ALA A 267 33.11 -3.98 68.67
CA ALA A 267 31.74 -4.48 68.64
C ALA A 267 31.36 -5.13 69.97
N LEU A 268 32.28 -5.90 70.57
CA LEU A 268 32.08 -6.50 71.89
C LEU A 268 31.96 -5.43 72.99
N GLU A 269 32.81 -4.39 72.98
CA GLU A 269 32.71 -3.26 73.92
C GLU A 269 31.34 -2.56 73.88
N ARG A 270 30.68 -2.54 72.72
CA ARG A 270 29.33 -1.95 72.56
C ARG A 270 28.21 -2.90 73.00
N VAL A 271 28.40 -4.21 72.87
CA VAL A 271 27.38 -5.22 73.23
C VAL A 271 27.42 -5.57 74.72
N VAL A 272 28.59 -5.52 75.36
CA VAL A 272 28.74 -5.77 76.81
C VAL A 272 27.81 -4.94 77.69
N PRO A 273 27.69 -3.60 77.54
CA PRO A 273 26.76 -2.82 78.36
C PRO A 273 25.29 -3.23 78.14
N LEU A 274 24.92 -3.74 76.96
CA LEU A 274 23.57 -4.26 76.69
C LEU A 274 23.28 -5.52 77.51
N ILE A 275 24.28 -6.34 77.84
CA ILE A 275 24.09 -7.57 78.63
C ILE A 275 23.85 -7.23 80.09
N GLU A 276 24.52 -6.20 80.60
CA GLU A 276 24.38 -5.75 81.99
C GLU A 276 23.12 -4.89 82.20
N GLY A 277 22.69 -4.16 81.16
CA GLY A 277 21.56 -3.21 81.24
C GLY A 277 20.21 -3.72 80.74
N SER A 278 20.17 -4.77 79.89
CA SER A 278 18.91 -5.29 79.31
C SER A 278 18.44 -6.62 79.91
N GLU A 279 17.13 -6.84 79.89
CA GLU A 279 16.46 -8.07 80.27
C GLU A 279 15.80 -8.72 79.03
N GLY A 280 15.39 -10.00 79.15
CA GLY A 280 14.56 -10.64 78.12
C GLY A 280 15.29 -11.09 76.84
N ARG A 281 14.74 -10.74 75.67
CA ARG A 281 15.25 -11.24 74.37
C ARG A 281 16.51 -10.51 73.93
N THR A 282 16.63 -9.22 74.25
CA THR A 282 17.82 -8.39 73.95
C THR A 282 19.05 -8.93 74.68
N SER A 283 18.95 -9.30 75.96
CA SER A 283 20.09 -9.87 76.70
C SER A 283 20.47 -11.27 76.20
N GLN A 284 19.50 -12.09 75.78
CA GLN A 284 19.77 -13.38 75.15
C GLN A 284 20.48 -13.22 73.80
N ALA A 285 20.04 -12.27 72.97
CA ALA A 285 20.67 -11.98 71.69
C ALA A 285 22.07 -11.39 71.87
N ALA A 286 22.22 -10.41 72.76
CA ALA A 286 23.50 -9.80 73.12
C ALA A 286 24.48 -10.84 73.70
N GLY A 287 24.03 -11.73 74.58
CA GLY A 287 24.86 -12.80 75.15
C GLY A 287 25.23 -13.88 74.12
N GLN A 288 24.36 -14.18 73.15
CA GLN A 288 24.73 -15.06 72.03
C GLN A 288 25.76 -14.39 71.12
N LEU A 289 25.61 -13.09 70.84
CA LEU A 289 26.55 -12.29 70.05
C LEU A 289 27.90 -12.18 70.74
N GLU A 290 27.93 -11.91 72.05
CA GLU A 290 29.15 -11.88 72.85
C GLU A 290 29.89 -13.22 72.79
N ARG A 291 29.18 -14.34 73.00
CA ARG A 291 29.79 -15.68 72.89
C ARG A 291 30.36 -15.93 71.50
N ARG A 292 29.64 -15.56 70.44
CA ARG A 292 30.09 -15.70 69.05
C ARG A 292 31.31 -14.83 68.76
N LEU A 293 31.27 -13.55 69.14
CA LEU A 293 32.38 -12.62 68.95
C LEU A 293 33.60 -13.06 69.76
N THR A 294 33.42 -13.54 70.99
CA THR A 294 34.50 -14.07 71.83
C THR A 294 35.08 -15.36 71.25
N GLU A 295 34.23 -16.27 70.74
CA GLU A 295 34.68 -17.50 70.07
C GLU A 295 35.45 -17.18 68.78
N LEU A 296 34.99 -16.21 67.99
CA LEU A 296 35.67 -15.74 66.78
C LEU A 296 36.98 -15.03 67.11
N LEU A 297 37.03 -14.21 68.16
CA LEU A 297 38.25 -13.58 68.68
C LEU A 297 39.25 -14.62 69.19
N LEU A 298 38.80 -15.62 69.95
CA LEU A 298 39.64 -16.72 70.44
C LEU A 298 40.17 -17.59 69.31
N ARG A 299 39.34 -17.85 68.28
CA ARG A 299 39.81 -18.52 67.05
C ARG A 299 40.85 -17.67 66.35
N ALA A 300 40.60 -16.38 66.14
CA ALA A 300 41.53 -15.47 65.50
C ALA A 300 42.87 -15.34 66.26
N ASP A 301 42.85 -15.26 67.59
CA ASP A 301 44.06 -15.26 68.45
C ASP A 301 44.77 -16.64 68.44
N GLY A 302 44.01 -17.73 68.40
CA GLY A 302 44.51 -19.09 68.22
C GLY A 302 45.25 -19.27 66.90
N HIS A 303 44.71 -18.75 65.80
CA HIS A 303 45.36 -18.72 64.49
C HIS A 303 46.64 -17.88 64.50
N ARG A 304 46.66 -16.77 65.25
CA ARG A 304 47.86 -15.93 65.42
C ARG A 304 48.98 -16.62 66.23
N ARG A 305 48.63 -17.41 67.25
CA ARG A 305 49.61 -18.12 68.12
C ARG A 305 50.06 -19.48 67.58
N GLY A 306 49.24 -20.14 66.76
CA GLY A 306 49.51 -21.47 66.20
C GLY A 306 50.66 -21.54 65.17
N GLU A 307 51.19 -20.41 64.72
CA GLU A 307 52.28 -20.35 63.73
C GLU A 307 53.48 -19.56 64.28
N GLY A 308 54.23 -20.19 65.20
CA GLY A 308 55.49 -19.64 65.71
C GLY A 308 56.56 -19.48 64.62
N ASP A 309 57.25 -18.34 64.62
CA ASP A 309 58.50 -17.98 63.92
C ASP A 309 59.14 -19.05 63.01
N HIS A 310 58.51 -19.37 61.89
CA HIS A 310 59.18 -20.04 60.80
C HIS A 310 59.79 -18.95 59.90
N HIS A 311 61.08 -18.66 60.08
CA HIS A 311 61.87 -17.86 59.15
C HIS A 311 61.88 -18.56 57.77
N LEU A 312 60.85 -18.31 56.97
CA LEU A 312 60.67 -18.94 55.67
C LEU A 312 61.54 -18.19 54.65
N HIS A 313 62.59 -18.88 54.19
CA HIS A 313 63.42 -18.37 53.12
C HIS A 313 62.61 -18.22 51.82
N VAL A 314 62.79 -17.05 51.17
CA VAL A 314 62.14 -16.58 49.93
C VAL A 314 62.15 -17.61 48.78
N LEU A 315 63.06 -18.58 48.82
CA LEU A 315 63.24 -19.60 47.78
C LEU A 315 62.29 -20.81 47.90
N GLN A 316 61.58 -21.02 49.01
CA GLN A 316 60.65 -22.15 49.19
C GLN A 316 59.23 -21.85 48.66
N LEU A 317 59.12 -21.55 47.36
CA LEU A 317 57.87 -21.12 46.70
C LEU A 317 56.68 -22.06 46.92
N LYS A 318 56.87 -23.38 46.93
CA LYS A 318 55.77 -24.33 47.17
C LYS A 318 55.21 -24.24 48.59
N LYS A 319 56.06 -24.06 49.60
CA LYS A 319 55.62 -23.90 50.99
C LYS A 319 54.99 -22.53 51.22
N LEU A 320 55.52 -21.48 50.59
CA LEU A 320 54.93 -20.14 50.63
C LEU A 320 53.55 -20.10 49.97
N MET A 321 53.33 -20.82 48.87
CA MET A 321 52.00 -20.94 48.26
C MET A 321 51.03 -21.71 49.15
N ALA A 322 51.45 -22.85 49.71
CA ALA A 322 50.60 -23.62 50.61
C ALA A 322 50.22 -22.85 51.88
N LEU A 323 51.15 -22.07 52.43
CA LEU A 323 50.88 -21.19 53.57
C LEU A 323 49.99 -20.01 53.20
N LEU A 324 50.19 -19.39 52.04
CA LEU A 324 49.33 -18.30 51.58
C LEU A 324 47.91 -18.80 51.36
N GLU A 325 47.72 -19.93 50.67
CA GLU A 325 46.40 -20.53 50.44
C GLU A 325 45.71 -20.92 51.75
N LYS A 326 46.47 -21.45 52.71
CA LYS A 326 45.97 -21.75 54.06
C LYS A 326 45.56 -20.49 54.81
N VAL A 327 46.41 -19.46 54.86
CA VAL A 327 46.13 -18.20 55.57
C VAL A 327 44.98 -17.43 54.92
N THR A 328 44.90 -17.36 53.59
CA THR A 328 43.78 -16.71 52.91
C THR A 328 42.49 -17.49 53.06
N GLY A 329 42.54 -18.82 52.98
CA GLY A 329 41.37 -19.67 53.21
C GLY A 329 40.85 -19.61 54.64
N GLU A 330 41.74 -19.55 55.63
CA GLU A 330 41.37 -19.37 57.04
C GLU A 330 40.83 -17.95 57.30
N LEU A 331 41.42 -16.92 56.67
CA LEU A 331 40.94 -15.54 56.78
C LEU A 331 39.54 -15.38 56.18
N GLU A 332 39.27 -15.96 55.01
CA GLU A 332 37.94 -15.95 54.39
C GLU A 332 36.89 -16.68 55.23
N GLN A 333 37.28 -17.78 55.89
CA GLN A 333 36.39 -18.51 56.79
C GLN A 333 36.06 -17.72 58.07
N LEU A 334 36.96 -16.82 58.50
CA LEU A 334 36.78 -15.99 59.69
C LEU A 334 36.13 -14.64 59.38
N SER A 335 36.43 -14.00 58.25
CA SER A 335 35.95 -12.64 57.95
C SER A 335 34.44 -12.58 57.73
N ALA A 336 33.87 -13.51 56.96
CA ALA A 336 32.43 -13.51 56.68
C ALA A 336 31.53 -13.66 57.94
N PRO A 337 31.79 -14.58 58.89
CA PRO A 337 31.02 -14.62 60.13
C PRO A 337 31.34 -13.46 61.08
N ALA A 338 32.56 -12.93 61.03
CA ALA A 338 32.96 -11.76 61.81
C ALA A 338 32.18 -10.52 61.41
N GLU A 339 32.20 -10.17 60.13
CA GLU A 339 31.51 -9.00 59.59
C GLU A 339 30.02 -9.07 59.88
N ARG A 340 29.40 -10.24 59.74
CA ARG A 340 27.98 -10.45 60.12
C ARG A 340 27.73 -10.20 61.60
N ALA A 341 28.56 -10.77 62.48
CA ALA A 341 28.41 -10.57 63.92
C ALA A 341 28.66 -9.12 64.33
N ILE A 342 29.58 -8.42 63.66
CA ILE A 342 29.84 -7.00 63.85
C ILE A 342 28.61 -6.19 63.44
N VAL A 343 28.02 -6.44 62.27
CA VAL A 343 26.81 -5.73 61.81
C VAL A 343 25.63 -5.98 62.76
N GLU A 344 25.38 -7.24 63.14
CA GLU A 344 24.31 -7.59 64.10
C GLU A 344 24.52 -6.88 65.45
N ALA A 345 25.76 -6.75 65.92
CA ALA A 345 26.10 -6.02 67.15
C ALA A 345 25.82 -4.51 67.03
N HIS A 346 26.13 -3.90 65.88
CA HIS A 346 25.84 -2.50 65.63
C HIS A 346 24.33 -2.23 65.51
N GLU A 347 23.60 -3.08 64.79
CA GLU A 347 22.14 -2.97 64.67
C GLU A 347 21.45 -3.07 66.03
N LEU A 348 21.90 -3.98 66.90
CA LEU A 348 21.33 -4.12 68.24
C LEU A 348 21.58 -2.89 69.11
N ALA A 349 22.79 -2.31 69.05
CA ALA A 349 23.13 -1.09 69.79
C ALA A 349 22.36 0.13 69.27
N ASP A 350 22.21 0.26 67.95
CA ASP A 350 21.46 1.35 67.32
C ASP A 350 19.97 1.30 67.69
N LEU A 351 19.39 0.09 67.81
CA LEU A 351 17.98 -0.09 68.19
C LEU A 351 17.66 0.49 69.57
N GLU A 352 18.58 0.39 70.54
CA GLU A 352 18.39 0.94 71.89
C GLU A 352 18.20 2.47 71.88
N HIS A 353 18.92 3.18 71.00
CA HIS A 353 18.78 4.63 70.86
C HIS A 353 17.61 5.05 69.96
N ARG A 354 17.28 4.26 68.94
CA ARG A 354 16.22 4.59 67.97
C ARG A 354 14.82 4.43 68.55
N VAL A 355 14.57 3.37 69.32
CA VAL A 355 13.22 3.05 69.84
C VAL A 355 12.63 4.17 70.72
N PRO A 356 13.34 4.77 71.69
CA PRO A 356 12.81 5.89 72.45
C PRO A 356 12.52 7.13 71.59
N GLN A 357 13.34 7.39 70.57
CA GLN A 357 13.13 8.51 69.64
C GLN A 357 11.87 8.31 68.79
N THR A 358 11.64 7.09 68.28
CA THR A 358 10.42 6.79 67.50
C THR A 358 9.17 6.85 68.37
N ILE A 359 9.22 6.37 69.62
CA ILE A 359 8.09 6.51 70.57
C ILE A 359 7.78 8.00 70.83
N GLY A 360 8.81 8.83 71.04
CA GLY A 360 8.66 10.27 71.21
C GLY A 360 7.97 10.94 70.03
N ARG A 361 8.41 10.60 68.81
CA ARG A 361 7.79 11.07 67.57
C ARG A 361 6.34 10.61 67.43
N LEU A 362 6.04 9.34 67.70
CA LEU A 362 4.67 8.81 67.62
C LEU A 362 3.72 9.46 68.61
N ARG A 363 4.20 9.86 69.80
CA ARG A 363 3.39 10.64 70.75
C ARG A 363 3.07 12.03 70.23
N GLU A 364 4.04 12.69 69.61
CA GLU A 364 3.82 13.99 68.99
C GLU A 364 2.80 13.88 67.85
N GLU A 365 2.97 12.91 66.95
CA GLU A 365 2.00 12.64 65.88
C GLU A 365 0.62 12.29 66.46
N GLN A 366 0.54 11.48 67.54
CA GLN A 366 -0.73 11.14 68.18
C GLN A 366 -1.44 12.39 68.71
N SER A 367 -0.70 13.32 69.31
CA SER A 367 -1.25 14.59 69.79
C SER A 367 -1.80 15.45 68.65
N GLN A 368 -1.10 15.50 67.51
CA GLN A 368 -1.57 16.19 66.31
C GLN A 368 -2.82 15.50 65.73
N GLY A 369 -2.84 14.17 65.69
CA GLY A 369 -4.00 13.39 65.27
C GLY A 369 -5.24 13.66 66.13
N ARG A 370 -5.08 13.89 67.44
CA ARG A 370 -6.19 14.25 68.33
C ARG A 370 -6.78 15.63 68.01
N VAL A 371 -5.94 16.61 67.65
CA VAL A 371 -6.42 17.94 67.22
C VAL A 371 -7.28 17.82 65.96
N ILE A 372 -6.84 17.02 64.98
CA ILE A 372 -7.60 16.75 63.75
C ILE A 372 -8.91 16.02 64.07
N TYR A 373 -8.88 15.07 65.01
CA TYR A 373 -10.08 14.39 65.47
C TYR A 373 -11.08 15.34 66.14
N GLU A 374 -10.61 16.30 66.95
CA GLU A 374 -11.47 17.31 67.56
C GLU A 374 -12.11 18.22 66.51
N GLU A 375 -11.36 18.58 65.46
CA GLU A 375 -11.90 19.30 64.31
C GLU A 375 -12.99 18.47 63.62
N LEU A 376 -12.72 17.20 63.29
CA LEU A 376 -13.69 16.28 62.69
C LEU A 376 -14.96 16.11 63.55
N ALA A 377 -14.79 15.95 64.86
CA ALA A 377 -15.92 15.85 65.80
C ALA A 377 -16.73 17.15 65.87
N GLY A 378 -16.06 18.30 65.75
CA GLY A 378 -16.72 19.60 65.59
C GLY A 378 -17.46 19.72 64.25
N LEU A 379 -16.95 19.09 63.19
CA LEU A 379 -17.60 19.09 61.89
C LEU A 379 -18.90 18.27 61.89
N LEU A 380 -18.86 17.09 62.52
CA LEU A 380 -19.96 16.11 62.57
C LEU A 380 -20.95 16.35 63.73
N GLU A 381 -20.69 17.34 64.58
CA GLU A 381 -21.44 17.68 65.81
C GLU A 381 -21.57 16.52 66.84
N GLN A 382 -20.85 15.41 66.63
CA GLN A 382 -20.90 14.20 67.45
C GLN A 382 -19.54 13.46 67.45
N PRO A 383 -19.17 12.78 68.55
CA PRO A 383 -17.92 12.02 68.62
C PRO A 383 -17.99 10.72 67.79
N VAL A 384 -16.94 10.44 67.03
CA VAL A 384 -16.80 9.19 66.25
C VAL A 384 -16.20 8.11 67.15
N GLU A 385 -17.07 7.26 67.72
CA GLU A 385 -16.67 6.25 68.71
C GLU A 385 -15.60 5.28 68.19
N ALA A 386 -15.64 4.94 66.91
CA ALA A 386 -14.68 4.03 66.29
C ALA A 386 -13.25 4.58 66.40
N LEU A 387 -13.02 5.80 65.92
CA LEU A 387 -11.71 6.47 65.98
C LEU A 387 -11.22 6.65 67.43
N GLN A 388 -12.13 6.95 68.37
CA GLN A 388 -11.76 7.06 69.77
C GLN A 388 -11.25 5.73 70.34
N ARG A 389 -11.78 4.58 69.89
CA ARG A 389 -11.27 3.26 70.26
C ARG A 389 -9.89 3.02 69.65
N GLU A 390 -9.68 3.39 68.38
CA GLU A 390 -8.38 3.25 67.73
C GLU A 390 -7.28 4.09 68.41
N PHE A 391 -7.59 5.31 68.84
CA PHE A 391 -6.65 6.14 69.61
C PHE A 391 -6.28 5.53 70.97
N LYS A 392 -7.23 4.86 71.64
CA LYS A 392 -6.98 4.16 72.92
C LYS A 392 -6.09 2.93 72.69
N GLU A 393 -6.37 2.13 71.67
CA GLU A 393 -5.52 0.99 71.29
C GLU A 393 -4.10 1.45 70.97
N LEU A 394 -3.93 2.54 70.22
CA LEU A 394 -2.62 3.11 69.93
C LEU A 394 -1.90 3.58 71.22
N GLU A 395 -2.63 4.20 72.15
CA GLU A 395 -2.07 4.62 73.44
C GLU A 395 -1.58 3.41 74.26
N GLU A 396 -2.35 2.32 74.30
CA GLU A 396 -1.95 1.06 74.94
C GLU A 396 -0.70 0.46 74.29
N LEU A 397 -0.60 0.49 72.96
CA LEU A 397 0.58 0.03 72.22
C LEU A 397 1.83 0.89 72.52
N LEU A 398 1.67 2.20 72.63
CA LEU A 398 2.79 3.10 72.95
C LEU A 398 3.24 2.96 74.40
N VAL A 399 2.31 2.82 75.35
CA VAL A 399 2.63 2.59 76.77
C VAL A 399 3.34 1.25 76.96
N THR A 400 2.89 0.19 76.27
CA THR A 400 3.57 -1.11 76.31
C THR A 400 4.95 -1.04 75.67
N ALA A 401 5.10 -0.38 74.52
CA ALA A 401 6.40 -0.18 73.87
C ALA A 401 7.39 0.59 74.76
N GLU A 402 6.95 1.66 75.44
CA GLU A 402 7.78 2.43 76.37
C GLU A 402 8.20 1.62 77.60
N GLY A 403 7.30 0.77 78.11
CA GLY A 403 7.59 -0.14 79.21
C GLY A 403 8.72 -1.12 78.87
N TYR A 404 8.74 -1.64 77.64
CA TYR A 404 9.81 -2.51 77.14
C TYR A 404 11.05 -1.74 76.68
N ALA A 405 10.94 -0.48 76.24
CA ALA A 405 12.08 0.28 75.70
C ALA A 405 13.23 0.45 76.71
N ARG A 406 12.93 0.42 78.01
CA ARG A 406 13.93 0.53 79.08
C ARG A 406 14.61 -0.79 79.43
N SER A 407 14.00 -1.93 79.10
CA SER A 407 14.45 -3.25 79.54
C SER A 407 14.78 -4.20 78.39
N ASP A 408 14.04 -4.19 77.28
CA ASP A 408 14.19 -5.10 76.15
C ASP A 408 13.94 -4.36 74.81
N ALA A 409 15.00 -3.81 74.22
CA ALA A 409 14.93 -3.00 73.01
C ALA A 409 14.33 -3.74 71.79
N LEU A 410 14.58 -5.05 71.66
CA LEU A 410 14.05 -5.86 70.56
C LEU A 410 12.53 -6.02 70.63
N THR A 411 11.98 -6.36 71.79
CA THR A 411 10.52 -6.46 71.94
C THR A 411 9.87 -5.09 71.84
N ALA A 412 10.51 -4.06 72.38
CA ALA A 412 10.06 -2.68 72.20
C ALA A 412 9.98 -2.31 70.71
N SER A 413 10.97 -2.69 69.89
CA SER A 413 10.97 -2.42 68.44
C SER A 413 9.80 -3.08 67.69
N GLU A 414 9.40 -4.30 68.09
CA GLU A 414 8.24 -4.98 67.49
C GLU A 414 6.94 -4.24 67.83
N TRP A 415 6.79 -3.77 69.08
CA TRP A 415 5.64 -3.00 69.53
C TRP A 415 5.60 -1.60 68.90
N THR A 416 6.74 -0.90 68.80
CA THR A 416 6.80 0.38 68.08
C THR A 416 6.44 0.21 66.62
N GLY A 417 6.93 -0.83 65.94
CA GLY A 417 6.58 -1.11 64.55
C GLY A 417 5.09 -1.47 64.34
N ARG A 418 4.38 -1.93 65.38
CA ARG A 418 2.91 -2.07 65.35
C ARG A 418 2.22 -0.73 65.57
N ALA A 419 2.71 0.06 66.52
CA ALA A 419 2.19 1.42 66.78
C ALA A 419 2.36 2.34 65.56
N GLU A 420 3.49 2.29 64.87
CA GLU A 420 3.75 3.05 63.63
C GLU A 420 2.74 2.72 62.54
N ARG A 421 2.51 1.42 62.27
CA ARG A 421 1.52 0.98 61.28
C ARG A 421 0.12 1.45 61.65
N ARG A 422 -0.26 1.31 62.92
CA ARG A 422 -1.58 1.73 63.39
C ARG A 422 -1.76 3.25 63.31
N MET A 423 -0.71 4.00 63.61
CA MET A 423 -0.72 5.46 63.50
C MET A 423 -0.82 5.92 62.04
N ALA A 424 -0.10 5.26 61.13
CA ALA A 424 -0.19 5.54 59.69
C ALA A 424 -1.60 5.26 59.13
N GLU A 425 -2.23 4.15 59.53
CA GLU A 425 -3.63 3.85 59.16
C GLU A 425 -4.60 4.90 59.71
N LEU A 426 -4.44 5.25 60.99
CA LEU A 426 -5.32 6.20 61.68
C LEU A 426 -5.19 7.62 61.10
N THR A 427 -3.98 8.07 60.80
CA THR A 427 -3.75 9.39 60.18
C THR A 427 -4.32 9.47 58.76
N ALA A 428 -4.16 8.41 57.95
CA ALA A 428 -4.76 8.33 56.63
C ALA A 428 -6.29 8.35 56.70
N ASN A 429 -6.88 7.55 57.59
CA ASN A 429 -8.33 7.51 57.80
C ASN A 429 -8.87 8.87 58.28
N LEU A 430 -8.18 9.55 59.20
CA LEU A 430 -8.58 10.86 59.70
C LEU A 430 -8.58 11.92 58.61
N GLN A 431 -7.50 11.99 57.82
CA GLN A 431 -7.41 12.96 56.73
C GLN A 431 -8.52 12.74 55.71
N GLU A 432 -8.80 11.49 55.36
CA GLU A 432 -9.88 11.16 54.43
C GLU A 432 -11.27 11.46 55.00
N LEU A 433 -11.55 11.11 56.25
CA LEU A 433 -12.82 11.42 56.87
C LEU A 433 -13.02 12.94 57.00
N LEU A 434 -11.94 13.70 57.25
CA LEU A 434 -11.97 15.15 57.30
C LEU A 434 -12.33 15.75 55.95
N THR A 435 -11.72 15.29 54.85
CA THR A 435 -12.06 15.79 53.51
C THR A 435 -13.50 15.46 53.13
N LEU A 436 -13.98 14.24 53.45
CA LEU A 436 -15.36 13.84 53.20
C LEU A 436 -16.38 14.58 54.08
N ALA A 437 -16.03 14.95 55.32
CA ALA A 437 -16.88 15.77 56.17
C ALA A 437 -17.00 17.22 55.65
N HIS A 438 -15.90 17.78 55.13
CA HIS A 438 -15.94 19.07 54.46
C HIS A 438 -16.80 19.03 53.18
N SER A 439 -16.68 17.95 52.41
CA SER A 439 -17.47 17.78 51.19
C SER A 439 -18.97 17.62 51.48
N GLU A 440 -19.33 16.93 52.57
CA GLU A 440 -20.71 16.82 53.05
C GLU A 440 -21.32 18.20 53.40
N ARG A 441 -20.54 19.09 54.04
CA ARG A 441 -21.00 20.47 54.31
C ARG A 441 -21.16 21.29 53.04
N ALA A 442 -20.24 21.12 52.09
CA ALA A 442 -20.27 21.81 50.80
C ALA A 442 -21.37 21.28 49.86
N TYR A 443 -21.92 20.09 50.11
CA TYR A 443 -22.97 19.48 49.29
C TYR A 443 -24.15 20.41 49.04
N LEU A 444 -24.64 21.13 50.06
CA LEU A 444 -25.80 22.02 49.91
C LEU A 444 -25.52 23.14 48.90
N ASP A 445 -24.29 23.65 48.84
CA ASP A 445 -23.92 24.69 47.89
C ASP A 445 -23.71 24.10 46.49
N MET A 446 -23.11 22.89 46.39
CA MET A 446 -22.99 22.17 45.12
C MET A 446 -24.36 21.80 44.52
N GLU A 447 -25.30 21.35 45.34
CA GLU A 447 -26.67 21.02 44.92
C GLU A 447 -27.41 22.28 44.45
N ARG A 448 -27.28 23.40 45.17
CA ARG A 448 -27.84 24.69 44.75
C ARG A 448 -27.27 25.15 43.42
N GLN A 449 -25.95 25.06 43.23
CA GLN A 449 -25.30 25.40 41.98
C GLN A 449 -25.78 24.49 40.84
N ALA A 450 -25.81 23.17 41.05
CA ALA A 450 -26.32 22.23 40.05
C ALA A 450 -27.79 22.51 39.69
N ARG A 451 -28.64 22.82 40.68
CA ARG A 451 -30.04 23.22 40.45
C ARG A 451 -30.14 24.53 39.66
N GLN A 452 -29.27 25.51 39.93
CA GLN A 452 -29.23 26.79 39.20
C GLN A 452 -28.79 26.59 37.74
N ASP A 453 -27.72 25.83 37.52
CA ASP A 453 -27.23 25.50 36.17
C ASP A 453 -28.31 24.78 35.36
N VAL A 454 -28.92 23.74 35.93
CA VAL A 454 -30.03 23.01 35.29
C VAL A 454 -31.20 23.94 34.99
N ARG A 455 -31.56 24.82 35.94
CA ARG A 455 -32.66 25.77 35.75
C ARG A 455 -32.35 26.75 34.61
N GLN A 456 -31.13 27.26 34.53
CA GLN A 456 -30.70 28.15 33.47
C GLN A 456 -30.85 27.47 32.10
N VAL A 457 -30.37 26.23 31.96
CA VAL A 457 -30.51 25.46 30.72
C VAL A 457 -31.98 25.20 30.38
N ILE A 458 -32.82 24.88 31.36
CA ILE A 458 -34.26 24.67 31.15
C ILE A 458 -34.95 25.96 30.70
N GLU A 459 -34.62 27.12 31.29
CA GLU A 459 -35.20 28.42 30.94
C GLU A 459 -34.72 28.90 29.55
N GLU A 460 -33.44 28.76 29.24
CA GLU A 460 -32.87 29.15 27.94
C GLU A 460 -33.43 28.32 26.79
N HIS A 461 -33.65 27.02 27.01
CA HIS A 461 -34.09 26.08 25.97
C HIS A 461 -35.58 25.72 26.06
N ASN A 462 -36.33 26.23 27.03
CA ASN A 462 -37.76 25.95 27.28
C ASN A 462 -38.09 24.46 27.54
N LEU A 463 -37.28 23.76 28.33
CA LEU A 463 -37.36 22.30 28.57
C LEU A 463 -38.37 21.86 29.67
N TYR A 464 -39.48 22.59 29.83
CA TYR A 464 -40.40 22.43 30.95
C TYR A 464 -41.06 21.05 31.11
N GLU A 465 -41.27 20.28 30.03
CA GLU A 465 -41.91 18.95 30.14
C GLU A 465 -40.96 17.88 30.69
N ARG A 466 -39.65 18.11 30.64
CA ARG A 466 -38.60 17.21 31.16
C ARG A 466 -37.98 17.65 32.48
N GLU A 467 -38.43 18.78 33.01
CA GLU A 467 -37.98 19.35 34.26
C GLU A 467 -38.05 18.33 35.42
N GLN A 468 -39.16 17.61 35.53
CA GLN A 468 -39.37 16.61 36.59
C GLN A 468 -38.36 15.45 36.52
N ASP A 469 -38.02 14.99 35.32
CA ASP A 469 -37.07 13.88 35.12
C ASP A 469 -35.65 14.28 35.55
N ILE A 470 -35.25 15.54 35.33
CA ILE A 470 -33.93 16.05 35.69
C ILE A 470 -33.84 16.31 37.19
N TYR A 471 -34.87 16.95 37.77
CA TYR A 471 -34.89 17.19 39.21
C TYR A 471 -34.98 15.91 40.04
N ARG A 472 -35.59 14.85 39.51
CA ARG A 472 -35.59 13.54 40.18
C ARG A 472 -34.17 13.03 40.42
N ILE A 473 -33.25 13.20 39.47
CA ILE A 473 -31.84 12.79 39.62
C ILE A 473 -31.16 13.59 40.74
N LEU A 474 -31.45 14.88 40.83
CA LEU A 474 -30.96 15.74 41.91
C LEU A 474 -31.54 15.34 43.27
N GLU A 475 -32.83 14.99 43.34
CA GLU A 475 -33.46 14.48 44.57
C GLU A 475 -32.87 13.13 45.01
N GLU A 476 -32.56 12.24 44.06
CA GLU A 476 -31.89 10.96 44.34
C GLU A 476 -30.51 11.17 45.00
N SER A 477 -29.81 12.26 44.68
CA SER A 477 -28.55 12.61 45.36
C SER A 477 -28.76 12.96 46.84
N ASN A 478 -29.84 13.69 47.16
CA ASN A 478 -30.17 14.11 48.53
C ASN A 478 -30.57 12.91 49.40
N VAL A 479 -31.25 11.92 48.83
CA VAL A 479 -31.60 10.66 49.52
C VAL A 479 -30.35 9.89 50.00
N ARG A 480 -29.18 10.10 49.39
CA ARG A 480 -27.93 9.42 49.74
C ARG A 480 -27.13 10.12 50.83
N VAL A 481 -27.35 11.41 51.07
CA VAL A 481 -26.62 12.19 52.08
C VAL A 481 -26.75 11.56 53.48
N PRO A 482 -27.92 11.08 53.94
CA PRO A 482 -28.02 10.40 55.23
C PRO A 482 -27.17 9.12 55.32
N SER A 483 -27.00 8.36 54.22
CA SER A 483 -26.12 7.18 54.22
C SER A 483 -24.65 7.56 54.28
N LEU A 484 -24.25 8.66 53.64
CA LEU A 484 -22.90 9.21 53.76
C LEU A 484 -22.63 9.64 55.21
N GLN A 485 -23.54 10.39 55.82
CA GLN A 485 -23.45 10.76 57.24
C GLN A 485 -23.34 9.53 58.15
N GLN A 486 -24.10 8.47 57.87
CA GLN A 486 -24.00 7.22 58.62
C GLN A 486 -22.64 6.52 58.44
N ALA A 487 -22.08 6.51 57.24
CA ALA A 487 -20.76 5.94 56.98
C ALA A 487 -19.64 6.73 57.70
N LEU A 488 -19.73 8.07 57.69
CA LEU A 488 -18.81 8.94 58.44
C LEU A 488 -18.89 8.68 59.95
N ARG A 489 -20.10 8.47 60.50
CA ARG A 489 -20.29 8.11 61.92
C ARG A 489 -19.64 6.78 62.30
N LEU A 490 -19.64 5.82 61.39
CA LEU A 490 -19.03 4.50 61.61
C LEU A 490 -17.52 4.48 61.33
N ALA A 491 -16.93 5.62 60.93
CA ALA A 491 -15.55 5.73 60.44
C ALA A 491 -15.24 4.77 59.26
N ASP A 492 -16.25 4.43 58.45
CA ASP A 492 -16.07 3.58 57.28
C ASP A 492 -15.70 4.44 56.07
N THR A 493 -14.40 4.66 55.88
CA THR A 493 -13.83 5.48 54.79
C THR A 493 -14.22 4.96 53.42
N ALA A 494 -14.22 3.63 53.23
CA ALA A 494 -14.55 3.01 51.95
C ALA A 494 -16.00 3.26 51.55
N ARG A 495 -16.96 3.09 52.48
CA ARG A 495 -18.37 3.37 52.20
C ARG A 495 -18.64 4.86 52.04
N ALA A 496 -18.04 5.70 52.87
CA ALA A 496 -18.22 7.15 52.77
C ALA A 496 -17.72 7.67 51.42
N ARG A 497 -16.55 7.23 50.96
CA ARG A 497 -16.01 7.56 49.63
C ARG A 497 -16.95 7.09 48.51
N ALA A 498 -17.47 5.86 48.60
CA ALA A 498 -18.35 5.31 47.57
C ALA A 498 -19.68 6.08 47.44
N GLU A 499 -20.31 6.45 48.57
CA GLU A 499 -21.53 7.26 48.53
C GLU A 499 -21.25 8.69 48.06
N TRP A 500 -20.14 9.30 48.48
CA TRP A 500 -19.74 10.64 48.00
C TRP A 500 -19.54 10.67 46.47
N GLN A 501 -18.77 9.73 45.93
CA GLN A 501 -18.56 9.62 44.48
C GLN A 501 -19.87 9.40 43.72
N ARG A 502 -20.84 8.71 44.33
CA ARG A 502 -22.15 8.49 43.74
C ARG A 502 -23.00 9.76 43.74
N ILE A 503 -22.93 10.57 44.80
CA ILE A 503 -23.58 11.87 44.88
C ILE A 503 -23.02 12.81 43.81
N GLU A 504 -21.70 12.94 43.71
CA GLU A 504 -21.05 13.76 42.67
C GLU A 504 -21.46 13.33 41.26
N ARG A 505 -21.50 12.02 41.01
CA ARG A 505 -21.95 11.47 39.72
C ARG A 505 -23.39 11.85 39.40
N LEU A 506 -24.31 11.77 40.36
CA LEU A 506 -25.72 12.14 40.15
C LEU A 506 -25.88 13.65 39.87
N LEU A 507 -25.13 14.50 40.59
CA LEU A 507 -25.13 15.94 40.33
C LEU A 507 -24.59 16.26 38.92
N GLY A 508 -23.52 15.57 38.49
CA GLY A 508 -22.99 15.67 37.13
C GLY A 508 -23.99 15.19 36.08
N GLU A 509 -24.56 14.00 36.26
CA GLU A 509 -25.53 13.40 35.33
C GLU A 509 -26.75 14.29 35.10
N ALA A 510 -27.27 14.95 36.14
CA ALA A 510 -28.37 15.88 35.99
C ALA A 510 -28.02 17.08 35.08
N ARG A 511 -26.82 17.64 35.24
CA ARG A 511 -26.32 18.75 34.40
C ARG A 511 -26.11 18.28 32.97
N ASP A 512 -25.43 17.15 32.78
CA ASP A 512 -25.13 16.59 31.47
C ASP A 512 -26.42 16.23 30.70
N LYS A 513 -27.42 15.68 31.39
CA LYS A 513 -28.72 15.37 30.80
C LYS A 513 -29.47 16.62 30.37
N ALA A 514 -29.43 17.70 31.15
CA ALA A 514 -30.04 18.97 30.76
C ALA A 514 -29.36 19.55 29.51
N TRP A 515 -28.03 19.59 29.49
CA TRP A 515 -27.25 20.04 28.33
C TRP A 515 -27.46 19.18 27.08
N SER A 516 -27.52 17.86 27.25
CA SER A 516 -27.75 16.92 26.15
C SER A 516 -29.14 17.14 25.51
N LEU A 517 -30.18 17.36 26.31
CA LEU A 517 -31.52 17.68 25.80
C LEU A 517 -31.56 19.02 25.07
N ALA A 518 -30.87 20.04 25.59
CA ALA A 518 -30.73 21.34 24.94
C ALA A 518 -30.03 21.23 23.57
N GLU A 519 -28.95 20.46 23.49
CA GLU A 519 -28.22 20.26 22.24
C GLU A 519 -29.06 19.46 21.23
N MET A 520 -29.75 18.40 21.67
CA MET A 520 -30.67 17.64 20.82
C MET A 520 -31.81 18.52 20.30
N GLN A 521 -32.35 19.42 21.13
CA GLN A 521 -33.37 20.35 20.70
C GLN A 521 -32.86 21.27 19.58
N ARG A 522 -31.65 21.85 19.77
CA ARG A 522 -31.01 22.70 18.77
C ARG A 522 -30.77 21.96 17.46
N SER A 523 -30.16 20.77 17.55
CA SER A 523 -29.88 19.94 16.38
C SER A 523 -31.17 19.58 15.62
N ASN A 524 -32.23 19.20 16.34
CA ASN A 524 -33.52 18.89 15.72
C ASN A 524 -34.16 20.12 15.07
N GLN A 525 -34.02 21.32 15.65
CA GLN A 525 -34.51 22.55 15.03
C GLN A 525 -33.78 22.84 13.72
N GLU A 526 -32.45 22.71 13.70
CA GLU A 526 -31.65 22.86 12.48
C GLU A 526 -32.06 21.83 11.41
N LYS A 527 -32.21 20.55 11.80
CA LYS A 527 -32.69 19.49 10.90
C LYS A 527 -34.08 19.77 10.35
N LEU A 528 -35.01 20.28 11.17
CA LEU A 528 -36.36 20.63 10.72
C LEU A 528 -36.33 21.73 9.66
N VAL A 529 -35.52 22.77 9.83
CA VAL A 529 -35.39 23.85 8.83
C VAL A 529 -34.82 23.32 7.52
N VAL A 530 -33.74 22.53 7.57
CA VAL A 530 -33.13 21.95 6.37
C VAL A 530 -34.10 21.00 5.65
N MET A 531 -34.84 20.17 6.39
CA MET A 531 -35.80 19.24 5.80
C MET A 531 -37.03 19.95 5.23
N GLU A 532 -37.48 21.04 5.84
CA GLU A 532 -38.54 21.88 5.30
C GLU A 532 -38.15 22.46 3.94
N GLU A 533 -36.94 23.04 3.83
CA GLU A 533 -36.43 23.57 2.56
C GLU A 533 -36.32 22.47 1.49
N ARG A 534 -35.80 21.29 1.85
CA ARG A 534 -35.68 20.14 0.93
C ARG A 534 -37.05 19.64 0.45
N LEU A 535 -38.03 19.50 1.35
CA LEU A 535 -39.38 19.07 0.99
C LEU A 535 -40.08 20.08 0.07
N GLN A 536 -39.90 21.39 0.33
CA GLN A 536 -40.37 22.43 -0.59
C GLN A 536 -39.67 22.36 -1.96
N GLY A 537 -38.39 21.99 -1.99
CA GLY A 537 -37.65 21.73 -3.22
C GLY A 537 -38.28 20.58 -4.04
N PHE A 538 -38.60 19.46 -3.39
CA PHE A 538 -39.26 18.33 -4.04
C PHE A 538 -40.64 18.69 -4.60
N ASP A 539 -41.37 19.61 -3.98
CA ASP A 539 -42.66 20.07 -4.51
C ASP A 539 -42.52 20.80 -5.85
N ARG A 540 -41.50 21.66 -5.96
CA ARG A 540 -41.18 22.37 -7.21
C ARG A 540 -40.79 21.37 -8.30
N LEU A 541 -39.95 20.38 -7.95
CA LEU A 541 -39.55 19.32 -8.86
C LEU A 541 -40.74 18.44 -9.30
N SER A 542 -41.65 18.13 -8.37
CA SER A 542 -42.87 17.38 -8.68
C SER A 542 -43.74 18.14 -9.67
N GLY A 543 -43.91 19.46 -9.46
CA GLY A 543 -44.65 20.33 -10.39
C GLY A 543 -44.00 20.45 -11.77
N HIS A 544 -42.66 20.49 -11.83
CA HIS A 544 -41.92 20.48 -13.10
C HIS A 544 -42.12 19.15 -13.85
N LEU A 545 -41.97 18.01 -13.16
CA LEU A 545 -42.21 16.71 -13.78
C LEU A 545 -43.66 16.54 -14.25
N ASP A 546 -44.64 17.05 -13.53
CA ASP A 546 -46.04 17.03 -14.00
C ASP A 546 -46.20 17.74 -15.35
N GLN A 547 -45.53 18.89 -15.53
CA GLN A 547 -45.51 19.61 -16.81
C GLN A 547 -44.83 18.80 -17.91
N GLU A 548 -43.68 18.17 -17.59
CA GLU A 548 -42.97 17.30 -18.53
C GLU A 548 -43.78 16.05 -18.91
N PHE A 549 -44.47 15.41 -17.97
CA PHE A 549 -45.36 14.29 -18.26
C PHE A 549 -46.55 14.73 -19.12
N HIS A 550 -47.11 15.93 -18.90
CA HIS A 550 -48.10 16.49 -19.80
C HIS A 550 -47.53 16.68 -21.21
N ARG A 551 -46.31 17.22 -21.35
CA ARG A 551 -45.61 17.34 -22.64
C ARG A 551 -45.40 15.99 -23.32
N LEU A 552 -44.89 15.00 -22.58
CA LEU A 552 -44.65 13.65 -23.06
C LEU A 552 -45.94 12.94 -23.48
N SER A 553 -47.02 13.10 -22.71
CA SER A 553 -48.31 12.48 -23.00
C SER A 553 -48.90 12.97 -24.33
N ASN A 554 -48.62 14.21 -24.69
CA ASN A 554 -49.02 14.78 -25.97
C ASN A 554 -48.07 14.31 -27.08
N ALA A 555 -46.76 14.31 -26.86
CA ALA A 555 -45.77 14.03 -27.91
C ALA A 555 -45.59 12.54 -28.25
N TYR A 556 -45.70 11.65 -27.26
CA TYR A 556 -45.32 10.24 -27.39
C TYR A 556 -46.46 9.30 -27.01
N LYS A 557 -46.47 8.13 -27.65
CA LYS A 557 -47.41 7.05 -27.33
C LYS A 557 -47.22 6.52 -25.91
N LYS A 558 -48.33 6.27 -25.20
CA LYS A 558 -48.36 5.85 -23.79
C LYS A 558 -47.50 4.63 -23.45
N THR A 559 -47.28 3.73 -24.40
CA THR A 559 -46.45 2.53 -24.20
C THR A 559 -45.00 2.83 -23.84
N LEU A 560 -44.48 4.02 -24.16
CA LEU A 560 -43.09 4.40 -23.91
C LEU A 560 -42.88 4.97 -22.50
N TRP A 561 -43.88 5.66 -21.95
CA TRP A 561 -43.77 6.40 -20.69
C TRP A 561 -44.67 5.85 -19.57
N ASN A 562 -45.47 4.80 -19.79
CA ASN A 562 -46.32 4.20 -18.75
C ASN A 562 -45.54 3.77 -17.50
N ARG A 563 -44.33 3.22 -17.67
CA ARG A 563 -43.46 2.87 -16.53
C ARG A 563 -43.03 4.13 -15.76
N LEU A 564 -42.64 5.18 -16.48
CA LEU A 564 -42.24 6.46 -15.89
C LEU A 564 -43.39 7.13 -15.14
N GLU A 565 -44.63 7.01 -15.65
CA GLU A 565 -45.84 7.48 -14.95
C GLU A 565 -46.05 6.73 -13.63
N GLN A 566 -45.86 5.40 -13.61
CA GLN A 566 -45.95 4.61 -12.39
C GLN A 566 -44.86 4.99 -11.36
N ASP A 567 -43.63 5.17 -11.83
CA ASP A 567 -42.50 5.58 -10.99
C ASP A 567 -42.76 6.97 -10.39
N HIS A 568 -43.24 7.94 -11.19
CA HIS A 568 -43.62 9.27 -10.73
C HIS A 568 -44.77 9.27 -9.70
N LEU A 569 -45.79 8.44 -9.91
CA LEU A 569 -46.86 8.25 -8.93
C LEU A 569 -46.35 7.61 -7.64
N GLY A 570 -45.36 6.71 -7.73
CA GLY A 570 -44.64 6.15 -6.58
C GLY A 570 -43.93 7.25 -5.79
N LEU A 571 -43.14 8.07 -6.48
CA LEU A 571 -42.43 9.22 -5.90
C LEU A 571 -43.37 10.18 -5.17
N LYS A 572 -44.53 10.50 -5.76
CA LYS A 572 -45.55 11.36 -5.12
C LYS A 572 -46.08 10.77 -3.82
N ARG A 573 -46.29 9.45 -3.76
CA ARG A 573 -46.73 8.77 -2.52
C ARG A 573 -45.64 8.79 -1.46
N GLU A 574 -44.40 8.56 -1.86
CA GLU A 574 -43.25 8.60 -0.96
C GLU A 574 -43.03 10.02 -0.40
N LEU A 575 -43.14 11.06 -1.22
CA LEU A 575 -43.11 12.46 -0.74
C LEU A 575 -44.26 12.79 0.21
N ALA A 576 -45.46 12.30 -0.06
CA ALA A 576 -46.59 12.47 0.87
C ALA A 576 -46.32 11.76 2.21
N SER A 577 -45.71 10.57 2.19
CA SER A 577 -45.31 9.86 3.40
C SER A 577 -44.19 10.57 4.16
N ALA A 578 -43.21 11.15 3.44
CA ALA A 578 -42.14 11.94 4.03
C ALA A 578 -42.69 13.19 4.71
N ARG A 579 -43.64 13.90 4.08
CA ARG A 579 -44.34 15.05 4.72
C ARG A 579 -45.05 14.64 6.01
N ALA A 580 -45.78 13.53 6.00
CA ALA A 580 -46.45 13.04 7.20
C ALA A 580 -45.45 12.70 8.33
N ALA A 581 -44.31 12.09 7.99
CA ALA A 581 -43.23 11.81 8.93
C ALA A 581 -42.57 13.10 9.46
N PHE A 582 -42.38 14.11 8.60
CA PHE A 582 -41.89 15.42 8.98
C PHE A 582 -42.83 16.14 9.96
N ASP A 583 -44.13 16.13 9.69
CA ASP A 583 -45.15 16.69 10.59
C ASP A 583 -45.16 15.96 11.95
N GLN A 584 -45.02 14.63 11.93
CA GLN A 584 -44.87 13.85 13.15
C GLN A 584 -43.59 14.21 13.92
N GLY A 585 -42.47 14.37 13.23
CA GLY A 585 -41.20 14.82 13.82
C GLY A 585 -41.34 16.18 14.49
N ARG A 586 -42.02 17.12 13.83
CA ARG A 586 -42.33 18.45 14.37
C ARG A 586 -43.25 18.39 15.60
N GLU A 587 -44.28 17.54 15.59
CA GLU A 587 -45.15 17.32 16.75
C GLU A 587 -44.38 16.75 17.93
N ARG A 588 -43.52 15.74 17.70
CA ARG A 588 -42.67 15.16 18.76
C ARG A 588 -41.65 16.15 19.31
N GLN A 589 -41.09 17.01 18.45
CA GLN A 589 -40.23 18.12 18.86
C GLN A 589 -40.99 19.10 19.77
N SER A 590 -42.24 19.43 19.43
CA SER A 590 -43.06 20.33 20.25
C SER A 590 -43.43 19.74 21.62
N ARG A 591 -43.56 18.40 21.70
CA ARG A 591 -43.76 17.64 22.94
C ARG A 591 -42.45 17.27 23.67
N GLN A 592 -41.33 17.91 23.30
CA GLN A 592 -40.02 17.68 23.92
C GLN A 592 -39.55 16.22 23.95
N GLN A 593 -39.98 15.42 22.95
CA GLN A 593 -39.54 14.04 22.76
C GLN A 593 -38.35 13.99 21.81
N PHE A 594 -37.27 14.71 22.15
CA PHE A 594 -36.16 15.03 21.24
C PHE A 594 -35.48 13.82 20.62
N GLU A 595 -35.23 12.76 21.40
CA GLU A 595 -34.61 11.52 20.88
C GLU A 595 -35.48 10.87 19.78
N SER A 596 -36.78 10.79 20.03
CA SER A 596 -37.73 10.19 19.09
C SER A 596 -38.01 11.07 17.87
N ALA A 597 -37.90 12.40 18.02
CA ALA A 597 -37.96 13.34 16.91
C ALA A 597 -36.69 13.25 16.07
N ASN A 598 -35.52 13.16 16.71
CA ASN A 598 -34.23 13.02 16.03
C ASN A 598 -34.21 11.75 15.17
N ALA A 599 -34.61 10.60 15.72
CA ALA A 599 -34.68 9.35 14.97
C ALA A 599 -35.59 9.45 13.73
N LEU A 600 -36.77 10.09 13.86
CA LEU A 600 -37.66 10.31 12.72
C LEU A 600 -37.05 11.25 11.67
N LEU A 601 -36.33 12.29 12.09
CA LEU A 601 -35.67 13.24 11.19
C LEU A 601 -34.48 12.60 10.47
N ASP A 602 -33.75 11.70 11.13
CA ASP A 602 -32.66 10.94 10.53
C ASP A 602 -33.19 9.95 9.48
N ASP A 603 -34.26 9.21 9.81
CA ASP A 603 -34.95 8.34 8.86
C ASP A 603 -35.50 9.14 7.66
N LEU A 604 -36.07 10.32 7.94
CA LEU A 604 -36.56 11.24 6.92
C LEU A 604 -35.41 11.72 6.01
N ALA A 605 -34.25 12.07 6.56
CA ALA A 605 -33.10 12.50 5.78
C ALA A 605 -32.63 11.41 4.81
N VAL A 606 -32.60 10.15 5.26
CA VAL A 606 -32.28 8.99 4.40
C VAL A 606 -33.34 8.83 3.31
N SER A 607 -34.63 8.92 3.66
CA SER A 607 -35.72 8.83 2.68
C SER A 607 -35.67 9.96 1.65
N ALA A 608 -35.34 11.19 2.06
CA ALA A 608 -35.19 12.35 1.21
C ALA A 608 -34.04 12.18 0.20
N ASN A 609 -32.92 11.59 0.60
CA ASN A 609 -31.81 11.31 -0.31
C ASN A 609 -32.19 10.24 -1.36
N LYS A 610 -32.88 9.16 -0.94
CA LYS A 610 -33.40 8.13 -1.87
C LYS A 610 -34.38 8.73 -2.86
N LEU A 611 -35.27 9.58 -2.36
CA LEU A 611 -36.22 10.33 -3.15
C LEU A 611 -35.49 11.18 -4.21
N SER A 612 -34.50 11.98 -3.82
CA SER A 612 -33.70 12.80 -4.74
C SER A 612 -33.09 11.98 -5.87
N GLN A 613 -32.46 10.86 -5.54
CA GLN A 613 -31.85 9.97 -6.54
C GLN A 613 -32.91 9.41 -7.51
N ALA A 614 -34.05 8.98 -6.98
CA ALA A 614 -35.13 8.44 -7.79
C ALA A 614 -35.75 9.53 -8.69
N TRP A 615 -35.86 10.78 -8.21
CA TRP A 615 -36.25 11.94 -9.02
C TRP A 615 -35.30 12.18 -10.19
N GLU A 616 -33.99 12.23 -9.92
CA GLU A 616 -32.97 12.41 -10.97
C GLU A 616 -33.00 11.27 -12.00
N THR A 617 -33.26 10.03 -11.58
CA THR A 617 -33.40 8.91 -12.52
C THR A 617 -34.63 9.07 -13.42
N CYS A 618 -35.74 9.58 -12.87
CA CYS A 618 -36.95 9.84 -13.62
C CYS A 618 -36.72 10.95 -14.65
N GLU A 619 -36.11 12.06 -14.25
CA GLU A 619 -35.76 13.18 -15.14
C GLU A 619 -34.80 12.74 -16.26
N ARG A 620 -33.75 12.00 -15.92
CA ARG A 620 -32.82 11.43 -16.92
C ARG A 620 -33.54 10.51 -17.90
N ALA A 621 -34.51 9.71 -17.45
CA ALA A 621 -35.26 8.83 -18.33
C ALA A 621 -36.20 9.61 -19.28
N VAL A 622 -36.78 10.72 -18.82
CA VAL A 622 -37.54 11.65 -19.66
C VAL A 622 -36.63 12.28 -20.72
N ALA A 623 -35.49 12.84 -20.30
CA ALA A 623 -34.52 13.45 -21.21
C ALA A 623 -33.97 12.45 -22.24
N LYS A 624 -33.79 11.19 -21.83
CA LYS A 624 -33.33 10.12 -22.72
C LYS A 624 -34.30 9.86 -23.88
N LEU A 625 -35.62 9.97 -23.67
CA LEU A 625 -36.58 9.78 -24.76
C LEU A 625 -36.43 10.84 -25.85
N ASP A 626 -36.20 12.10 -25.45
CA ASP A 626 -35.95 13.19 -26.39
C ASP A 626 -34.59 13.05 -27.08
N ALA A 627 -33.56 12.62 -26.35
CA ALA A 627 -32.25 12.33 -26.92
C ALA A 627 -32.30 11.18 -27.93
N ASP A 628 -33.01 10.09 -27.61
CA ASP A 628 -33.20 8.93 -28.49
C ASP A 628 -33.97 9.32 -29.77
N LYS A 629 -34.94 10.23 -29.66
CA LYS A 629 -35.64 10.80 -30.83
C LYS A 629 -34.68 11.63 -31.68
N ALA A 630 -33.93 12.56 -31.08
CA ALA A 630 -32.98 13.41 -31.80
C ALA A 630 -31.88 12.59 -32.49
N ALA A 631 -31.35 11.56 -31.81
CA ALA A 631 -30.36 10.64 -32.35
C ALA A 631 -30.91 9.86 -33.55
N CYS A 632 -32.15 9.36 -33.46
CA CYS A 632 -32.80 8.65 -34.57
C CYS A 632 -32.98 9.55 -35.80
N LEU A 633 -33.38 10.80 -35.61
CA LEU A 633 -33.53 11.77 -36.69
C LEU A 633 -32.17 12.16 -37.30
N GLY A 634 -31.16 12.37 -36.45
CA GLY A 634 -29.79 12.66 -36.88
C GLY A 634 -29.18 11.52 -37.71
N GLN A 635 -29.34 10.27 -37.26
CA GLN A 635 -28.88 9.10 -38.01
C GLN A 635 -29.59 9.01 -39.36
N PHE A 636 -30.91 9.18 -39.40
CA PHE A 636 -31.66 9.14 -40.66
C PHE A 636 -31.24 10.26 -41.63
N ALA A 637 -30.95 11.47 -41.13
CA ALA A 637 -30.44 12.55 -41.97
C ALA A 637 -29.05 12.21 -42.55
N SER A 638 -28.14 11.70 -41.71
CA SER A 638 -26.81 11.24 -42.14
C SER A 638 -26.90 10.11 -43.17
N ASP A 639 -27.79 9.14 -42.97
CA ASP A 639 -27.98 8.02 -43.90
C ASP A 639 -28.50 8.52 -45.25
N ASN A 640 -29.44 9.47 -45.27
CA ASN A 640 -29.92 10.08 -46.51
C ASN A 640 -28.83 10.86 -47.25
N ASP A 641 -27.99 11.60 -46.52
CA ASP A 641 -26.86 12.33 -47.11
C ASP A 641 -25.82 11.36 -47.69
N ALA A 642 -25.52 10.27 -46.99
CA ALA A 642 -24.63 9.21 -47.46
C ALA A 642 -25.19 8.53 -48.72
N PHE A 643 -26.50 8.26 -48.75
CA PHE A 643 -27.17 7.74 -49.93
C PHE A 643 -27.14 8.73 -51.10
N GLY A 644 -27.35 10.02 -50.85
CA GLY A 644 -27.22 11.06 -51.88
C GLY A 644 -25.78 11.23 -52.42
N GLN A 645 -24.76 10.94 -51.60
CA GLN A 645 -23.36 10.87 -52.05
C GLN A 645 -23.13 9.60 -52.89
N LEU A 646 -23.65 8.46 -52.46
CA LEU A 646 -23.58 7.21 -53.21
C LEU A 646 -24.22 7.36 -54.59
N GLN A 647 -25.41 7.96 -54.67
CA GLN A 647 -26.07 8.24 -55.96
C GLN A 647 -25.23 9.14 -56.87
N ARG A 648 -24.56 10.15 -56.31
CA ARG A 648 -23.64 11.00 -57.09
C ARG A 648 -22.43 10.22 -57.58
N ARG A 649 -21.82 9.38 -56.73
CA ARG A 649 -20.70 8.51 -57.11
C ARG A 649 -21.08 7.57 -58.25
N ILE A 650 -22.26 6.95 -58.15
CA ILE A 650 -22.81 6.07 -59.19
C ILE A 650 -23.07 6.84 -60.50
N ALA A 651 -23.59 8.06 -60.43
CA ALA A 651 -23.82 8.88 -61.61
C ALA A 651 -22.51 9.38 -62.28
N THR A 652 -21.45 9.56 -61.49
CA THR A 652 -20.13 9.98 -61.99
C THR A 652 -19.24 8.83 -62.42
N SER A 653 -19.51 7.60 -61.98
CA SER A 653 -18.71 6.45 -62.35
C SER A 653 -19.06 6.00 -63.77
N ASP A 654 -18.06 5.58 -64.54
CA ASP A 654 -18.27 5.03 -65.90
C ASP A 654 -18.89 3.61 -65.87
N VAL A 655 -19.60 3.26 -64.79
CA VAL A 655 -20.18 1.92 -64.57
C VAL A 655 -21.58 1.90 -65.19
N ILE A 656 -21.83 0.95 -66.08
CA ILE A 656 -23.13 0.75 -66.71
C ILE A 656 -23.78 -0.44 -66.02
N VAL A 657 -24.82 -0.18 -65.25
CA VAL A 657 -25.56 -1.21 -64.52
C VAL A 657 -26.66 -1.76 -65.43
N LEU A 658 -26.67 -3.08 -65.63
CA LEU A 658 -27.66 -3.77 -66.44
C LEU A 658 -29.04 -3.79 -65.73
N PRO A 659 -30.16 -3.75 -66.48
CA PRO A 659 -31.50 -3.79 -65.88
C PRO A 659 -31.84 -5.08 -65.13
N GLU A 660 -31.24 -6.22 -65.51
CA GLU A 660 -31.55 -7.54 -64.95
C GLU A 660 -30.87 -7.79 -63.59
N GLU A 661 -29.72 -7.14 -63.34
CA GLU A 661 -29.01 -7.11 -62.05
C GLU A 661 -29.33 -5.83 -61.25
N GLY A 662 -30.32 -5.07 -61.73
CA GLY A 662 -30.44 -3.65 -61.46
C GLY A 662 -30.62 -3.26 -59.99
N LEU A 663 -29.88 -2.23 -59.59
CA LEU A 663 -30.06 -1.48 -58.34
C LEU A 663 -31.44 -0.82 -58.21
N GLU A 664 -32.28 -0.82 -59.26
CA GLU A 664 -33.60 -0.15 -59.27
C GLU A 664 -34.55 -0.69 -58.19
N ALA A 665 -34.57 -2.00 -57.96
CA ALA A 665 -35.41 -2.59 -56.92
C ALA A 665 -34.96 -2.17 -55.52
N ASP A 666 -33.64 -2.13 -55.29
CA ASP A 666 -33.05 -1.72 -54.02
C ASP A 666 -33.21 -0.20 -53.79
N TYR A 667 -33.10 0.62 -54.84
CA TYR A 667 -33.41 2.04 -54.78
C TYR A 667 -34.86 2.30 -54.38
N ARG A 668 -35.81 1.57 -54.98
CA ARG A 668 -37.23 1.67 -54.60
C ARG A 668 -37.42 1.30 -53.13
N LEU A 669 -36.73 0.27 -52.64
CA LEU A 669 -36.78 -0.11 -51.23
C LEU A 669 -36.23 0.99 -50.31
N VAL A 670 -35.13 1.67 -50.69
CA VAL A 670 -34.58 2.81 -49.94
C VAL A 670 -35.59 3.97 -49.90
N TYR A 671 -36.23 4.30 -51.02
CA TYR A 671 -37.24 5.36 -51.05
C TYR A 671 -38.50 4.99 -50.26
N ASP A 672 -38.97 3.74 -50.36
CA ASP A 672 -40.15 3.27 -49.63
C ASP A 672 -39.92 3.30 -48.12
N THR A 673 -38.74 2.87 -47.66
CA THR A 673 -38.36 2.92 -46.24
C THR A 673 -38.23 4.36 -45.75
N ALA A 674 -37.66 5.27 -46.56
CA ALA A 674 -37.59 6.70 -46.23
C ALA A 674 -38.98 7.34 -46.11
N GLN A 675 -39.90 7.01 -47.02
CA GLN A 675 -41.28 7.52 -46.98
C GLN A 675 -42.02 7.01 -45.75
N ARG A 676 -41.88 5.72 -45.42
CA ARG A 676 -42.48 5.15 -44.19
C ARG A 676 -41.91 5.80 -42.94
N PHE A 677 -40.61 6.07 -42.89
CA PHE A 677 -39.99 6.79 -41.78
C PHE A 677 -40.62 8.18 -41.59
N ARG A 678 -40.73 8.97 -42.66
CA ARG A 678 -41.35 10.30 -42.63
C ARG A 678 -42.84 10.26 -42.27
N GLN A 679 -43.58 9.25 -42.73
CA GLN A 679 -44.98 9.05 -42.35
C GLN A 679 -45.10 8.82 -40.84
N ILE A 680 -44.24 7.97 -40.26
CA ILE A 680 -44.23 7.70 -38.82
C ILE A 680 -43.85 8.96 -38.02
N GLU A 681 -42.89 9.74 -38.50
CA GLU A 681 -42.50 11.01 -37.87
C GLU A 681 -43.66 12.02 -37.81
N GLN A 682 -44.52 12.05 -38.83
CA GLN A 682 -45.70 12.93 -38.90
C GLN A 682 -46.89 12.43 -38.09
N LEU A 683 -46.89 11.18 -37.62
CA LEU A 683 -47.97 10.63 -36.80
C LEU A 683 -47.90 11.20 -35.38
N TRP A 684 -49.04 11.72 -34.91
CA TRP A 684 -49.22 12.20 -33.54
C TRP A 684 -50.24 11.31 -32.81
N PRO A 685 -49.91 10.65 -31.68
CA PRO A 685 -48.63 10.65 -30.94
C PRO A 685 -47.54 9.76 -31.57
N LEU A 686 -46.27 10.15 -31.40
CA LEU A 686 -45.13 9.47 -32.01
C LEU A 686 -44.81 8.12 -31.32
N ASP A 687 -44.60 7.06 -32.13
CA ASP A 687 -44.11 5.76 -31.67
C ASP A 687 -42.61 5.60 -31.99
N LEU A 688 -41.76 6.01 -31.04
CA LEU A 688 -40.30 6.02 -31.19
C LEU A 688 -39.71 4.64 -31.53
N ARG A 689 -40.30 3.55 -31.01
CA ARG A 689 -39.80 2.19 -31.29
C ARG A 689 -40.03 1.80 -32.74
N GLN A 690 -41.17 2.19 -33.30
CA GLN A 690 -41.45 1.96 -34.71
C GLN A 690 -40.55 2.85 -35.59
N LEU A 691 -40.34 4.10 -35.19
CA LEU A 691 -39.45 5.03 -35.90
C LEU A 691 -38.02 4.47 -35.96
N GLN A 692 -37.45 4.03 -34.84
CA GLN A 692 -36.11 3.42 -34.79
C GLN A 692 -36.02 2.14 -35.65
N LYS A 693 -37.06 1.31 -35.66
CA LYS A 693 -37.11 0.09 -36.46
C LYS A 693 -37.09 0.39 -37.96
N GLU A 694 -37.88 1.35 -38.42
CA GLU A 694 -37.88 1.75 -39.82
C GLU A 694 -36.60 2.52 -40.20
N GLY A 695 -36.02 3.30 -39.29
CA GLY A 695 -34.71 3.92 -39.46
C GLY A 695 -33.61 2.87 -39.71
N ALA A 696 -33.53 1.85 -38.86
CA ALA A 696 -32.57 0.76 -39.04
C ALA A 696 -32.81 -0.07 -40.33
N ARG A 697 -34.06 -0.18 -40.79
CA ARG A 697 -34.38 -0.80 -42.09
C ARG A 697 -33.88 0.05 -43.25
N HIS A 698 -33.99 1.37 -43.12
CA HIS A 698 -33.50 2.31 -44.12
C HIS A 698 -31.97 2.26 -44.25
N THR A 699 -31.24 2.27 -43.14
CA THR A 699 -29.78 2.12 -43.12
C THR A 699 -29.36 0.83 -43.83
N LYS A 700 -29.96 -0.31 -43.47
CA LYS A 700 -29.68 -1.60 -44.12
C LYS A 700 -29.96 -1.62 -45.62
N ALA A 701 -31.03 -0.95 -46.05
CA ALA A 701 -31.35 -0.85 -47.47
C ALA A 701 -30.28 -0.05 -48.22
N ILE A 702 -29.76 1.04 -47.63
CA ILE A 702 -28.66 1.83 -48.20
C ILE A 702 -27.37 1.01 -48.27
N ASP A 703 -27.05 0.27 -47.21
CA ASP A 703 -25.85 -0.58 -47.16
C ASP A 703 -25.91 -1.68 -48.24
N THR A 704 -27.08 -2.28 -48.46
CA THR A 704 -27.27 -3.28 -49.53
C THR A 704 -27.04 -2.69 -50.93
N VAL A 705 -27.51 -1.45 -51.17
CA VAL A 705 -27.24 -0.73 -52.43
C VAL A 705 -25.74 -0.45 -52.59
N ARG A 706 -25.07 -0.06 -51.50
CA ARG A 706 -23.64 0.22 -51.49
C ARG A 706 -22.82 -1.02 -51.81
N GLU A 707 -23.07 -2.12 -51.10
CA GLU A 707 -22.36 -3.40 -51.28
C GLU A 707 -22.46 -3.89 -52.73
N LYS A 708 -23.68 -3.92 -53.29
CA LYS A 708 -23.88 -4.35 -54.69
C LYS A 708 -23.19 -3.42 -55.69
N PHE A 709 -23.20 -2.11 -55.44
CA PHE A 709 -22.51 -1.18 -56.33
C PHE A 709 -20.99 -1.37 -56.27
N GLU A 710 -20.43 -1.57 -55.08
CA GLU A 710 -19.01 -1.84 -54.88
C GLU A 710 -18.60 -3.15 -55.57
N GLU A 711 -19.41 -4.20 -55.49
CA GLU A 711 -19.19 -5.46 -56.21
C GLU A 711 -19.16 -5.28 -57.74
N ILE A 712 -20.07 -4.48 -58.30
CA ILE A 712 -20.09 -4.17 -59.75
C ILE A 712 -18.88 -3.32 -60.15
N GLU A 713 -18.46 -2.38 -59.30
CA GLU A 713 -17.28 -1.55 -59.56
C GLU A 713 -16.00 -2.39 -59.54
N GLU A 714 -15.84 -3.28 -58.55
CA GLU A 714 -14.71 -4.20 -58.43
C GLU A 714 -14.61 -5.17 -59.63
N THR A 715 -15.73 -5.78 -60.03
CA THR A 715 -15.77 -6.70 -61.19
C THR A 715 -15.41 -5.99 -62.48
N LYS A 716 -15.89 -4.75 -62.69
CA LYS A 716 -15.48 -3.92 -63.83
C LYS A 716 -13.98 -3.61 -63.80
N GLU A 717 -13.45 -3.16 -62.66
CA GLU A 717 -12.03 -2.84 -62.55
C GLU A 717 -11.16 -4.07 -62.83
N LEU A 718 -11.57 -5.24 -62.34
CA LEU A 718 -10.94 -6.52 -62.65
C LEU A 718 -10.98 -6.84 -64.14
N ALA A 719 -12.12 -6.65 -64.82
CA ALA A 719 -12.25 -6.89 -66.25
C ALA A 719 -11.35 -5.95 -67.08
N VAL A 720 -11.26 -4.68 -66.69
CA VAL A 720 -10.43 -3.69 -67.39
C VAL A 720 -8.93 -3.95 -67.18
N THR A 721 -8.54 -4.35 -65.97
CA THR A 721 -7.13 -4.64 -65.65
C THR A 721 -6.66 -5.93 -66.32
N THR A 722 -7.44 -7.02 -66.24
CA THR A 722 -7.14 -8.29 -66.93
C THR A 722 -7.02 -8.10 -68.45
N LEU A 723 -7.94 -7.37 -69.08
CA LEU A 723 -7.86 -7.09 -70.52
C LEU A 723 -6.60 -6.28 -70.88
N ARG A 724 -6.22 -5.31 -70.04
CA ARG A 724 -5.02 -4.49 -70.23
C ARG A 724 -3.75 -5.34 -70.11
N ASP A 725 -3.69 -6.22 -69.13
CA ASP A 725 -2.54 -7.09 -68.88
C ASP A 725 -2.40 -8.13 -69.99
N ALA A 726 -3.49 -8.77 -70.40
CA ALA A 726 -3.54 -9.67 -71.55
C ALA A 726 -3.07 -8.98 -72.84
N ALA A 727 -3.44 -7.71 -73.06
CA ALA A 727 -2.92 -6.93 -74.18
C ALA A 727 -1.42 -6.68 -74.07
N GLY A 728 -0.92 -6.32 -72.89
CA GLY A 728 0.50 -6.15 -72.61
C GLY A 728 1.31 -7.41 -72.95
N ASP A 729 0.86 -8.56 -72.48
CA ASP A 729 1.55 -9.84 -72.68
C ASP A 729 1.51 -10.31 -74.13
N PHE A 730 0.37 -10.15 -74.81
CA PHE A 730 0.29 -10.43 -76.25
C PHE A 730 1.28 -9.58 -77.06
N TYR A 731 1.37 -8.28 -76.78
CA TYR A 731 2.29 -7.40 -77.51
C TYR A 731 3.77 -7.66 -77.19
N ARG A 732 4.09 -8.22 -76.01
CA ARG A 732 5.44 -8.71 -75.67
C ARG A 732 5.79 -10.00 -76.42
N LEU A 733 4.83 -10.91 -76.59
CA LEU A 733 5.02 -12.22 -77.24
C LEU A 733 5.10 -12.14 -78.77
N ILE A 734 4.34 -11.25 -79.40
CA ILE A 734 4.26 -11.18 -80.87
C ILE A 734 5.59 -10.90 -81.58
N PRO A 735 6.47 -9.99 -81.12
CA PRO A 735 7.80 -9.81 -81.70
C PRO A 735 8.60 -11.11 -81.80
N GLN A 736 8.46 -12.00 -80.80
CA GLN A 736 9.18 -13.27 -80.68
C GLN A 736 8.67 -14.38 -81.60
N THR A 737 7.47 -14.24 -82.16
CA THR A 737 6.94 -15.16 -83.20
C THR A 737 7.61 -14.90 -84.55
N TYR A 738 7.52 -15.83 -85.50
CA TYR A 738 8.11 -15.67 -86.85
C TYR A 738 7.10 -15.91 -87.97
N GLY A 739 7.26 -15.19 -89.08
CA GLY A 739 6.36 -15.21 -90.24
C GLY A 739 5.46 -13.99 -90.28
N MET A 740 5.67 -13.12 -91.29
CA MET A 740 4.93 -11.86 -91.43
C MET A 740 3.42 -12.08 -91.51
N PHE A 741 2.99 -13.05 -92.32
CA PHE A 741 1.58 -13.41 -92.49
C PHE A 741 0.96 -14.03 -91.23
N TYR A 742 1.73 -14.84 -90.48
CA TYR A 742 1.29 -15.39 -89.20
C TYR A 742 1.05 -14.29 -88.16
N LYS A 743 1.98 -13.32 -88.06
CA LYS A 743 1.85 -12.14 -87.18
C LYS A 743 0.63 -11.30 -87.53
N ILE A 744 0.41 -11.02 -88.81
CA ILE A 744 -0.71 -10.20 -89.26
C ILE A 744 -2.05 -10.89 -88.95
N GLY A 745 -2.14 -12.21 -89.21
CA GLY A 745 -3.35 -12.99 -88.92
C GLY A 745 -3.68 -13.04 -87.44
N ARG A 746 -2.69 -13.30 -86.57
CA ARG A 746 -2.89 -13.36 -85.11
C ARG A 746 -3.14 -11.99 -84.48
N LYS A 747 -2.47 -10.93 -84.93
CA LYS A 747 -2.79 -9.55 -84.52
C LYS A 747 -4.22 -9.18 -84.87
N ARG A 748 -4.71 -9.58 -86.04
CA ARG A 748 -6.11 -9.33 -86.44
C ARG A 748 -7.09 -10.10 -85.57
N ALA A 749 -6.83 -11.39 -85.31
CA ALA A 749 -7.67 -12.20 -84.43
C ALA A 749 -7.69 -11.68 -82.98
N PHE A 750 -6.53 -11.29 -82.45
CA PHE A 750 -6.41 -10.67 -81.13
C PHE A 750 -7.20 -9.36 -81.05
N ARG A 751 -6.99 -8.43 -82.00
CA ARG A 751 -7.73 -7.16 -82.03
C ARG A 751 -9.23 -7.39 -82.07
N LYS A 752 -9.68 -8.34 -82.89
CA LYS A 752 -11.10 -8.67 -82.97
C LYS A 752 -11.67 -9.09 -81.60
N ARG A 753 -11.02 -10.02 -80.90
CA ARG A 753 -11.44 -10.47 -79.57
C ARG A 753 -11.32 -9.38 -78.52
N HIS A 754 -10.23 -8.63 -78.53
CA HIS A 754 -10.02 -7.49 -77.63
C HIS A 754 -11.09 -6.42 -77.83
N ASP A 755 -11.45 -6.09 -79.08
CA ASP A 755 -12.49 -5.11 -79.39
C ASP A 755 -13.89 -5.65 -79.03
N GLU A 756 -14.12 -6.95 -79.19
CA GLU A 756 -15.34 -7.64 -78.73
C GLU A 756 -15.48 -7.57 -77.19
N ILE A 757 -14.42 -7.89 -76.43
CA ILE A 757 -14.40 -7.80 -74.96
C ILE A 757 -14.56 -6.33 -74.52
N TYR A 758 -13.84 -5.40 -75.15
CA TYR A 758 -13.97 -3.99 -74.84
C TYR A 758 -15.39 -3.47 -75.10
N ALA A 759 -16.07 -3.98 -76.13
CA ALA A 759 -17.47 -3.68 -76.39
C ALA A 759 -18.40 -4.25 -75.30
N MET A 760 -18.14 -5.46 -74.79
CA MET A 760 -18.88 -6.05 -73.67
C MET A 760 -18.75 -5.22 -72.39
N ILE A 761 -17.53 -4.82 -72.02
CA ILE A 761 -17.26 -3.91 -70.89
C ILE A 761 -18.00 -2.58 -71.07
N LYS A 762 -18.00 -2.03 -72.29
CA LYS A 762 -18.72 -0.79 -72.62
C LYS A 762 -20.25 -0.95 -72.62
N GLN A 763 -20.76 -2.17 -72.75
CA GLN A 763 -22.19 -2.46 -72.68
C GLN A 763 -22.66 -2.82 -71.26
N GLY A 764 -21.72 -3.01 -70.32
CA GLY A 764 -22.01 -3.37 -68.92
C GLY A 764 -21.99 -4.87 -68.63
N TYR A 765 -21.64 -5.72 -69.60
CA TYR A 765 -21.49 -7.17 -69.40
C TYR A 765 -20.10 -7.49 -68.85
N TYR A 766 -19.89 -7.22 -67.56
CA TYR A 766 -18.57 -7.35 -66.93
C TYR A 766 -18.15 -8.79 -66.68
N ASP A 767 -19.07 -9.64 -66.22
CA ASP A 767 -18.79 -11.06 -65.99
C ASP A 767 -18.54 -11.81 -67.30
N ASP A 768 -19.37 -11.60 -68.32
CA ASP A 768 -19.14 -12.16 -69.65
C ASP A 768 -17.81 -11.66 -70.25
N ALA A 769 -17.40 -10.42 -69.93
CA ALA A 769 -16.12 -9.88 -70.36
C ALA A 769 -14.94 -10.55 -69.64
N LEU A 770 -15.07 -10.92 -68.37
CA LEU A 770 -14.07 -11.69 -67.64
C LEU A 770 -13.93 -13.10 -68.22
N ASP A 771 -15.03 -13.80 -68.47
CA ASP A 771 -15.01 -15.11 -69.12
C ASP A 771 -14.35 -15.03 -70.52
N ALA A 772 -14.64 -13.97 -71.27
CA ALA A 772 -14.02 -13.73 -72.57
C ALA A 772 -12.53 -13.31 -72.46
N CYS A 773 -12.12 -12.66 -71.37
CA CYS A 773 -10.71 -12.42 -71.05
C CYS A 773 -9.96 -13.73 -70.81
N ASP A 774 -10.54 -14.69 -70.09
CA ASP A 774 -9.93 -16.02 -69.88
C ASP A 774 -9.76 -16.76 -71.21
N GLU A 775 -10.74 -16.68 -72.12
CA GLU A 775 -10.61 -17.20 -73.48
C GLU A 775 -9.52 -16.48 -74.29
N LEU A 776 -9.30 -15.19 -74.06
CA LEU A 776 -8.24 -14.42 -74.69
C LEU A 776 -6.86 -14.83 -74.17
N GLU A 777 -6.71 -15.02 -72.87
CA GLU A 777 -5.47 -15.51 -72.24
C GLU A 777 -5.10 -16.90 -72.76
N SER A 778 -6.05 -17.83 -72.81
CA SER A 778 -5.81 -19.17 -73.36
C SER A 778 -5.33 -19.13 -74.82
N PHE A 779 -5.79 -18.14 -75.60
CA PHE A 779 -5.31 -17.88 -76.95
C PHE A 779 -3.91 -17.28 -77.00
N ILE A 780 -3.59 -16.36 -76.09
CA ILE A 780 -2.24 -15.80 -75.95
C ILE A 780 -1.25 -16.92 -75.63
N ASP A 781 -1.60 -17.82 -74.71
CA ASP A 781 -0.80 -18.99 -74.35
C ASP A 781 -0.59 -19.95 -75.53
N GLU A 782 -1.61 -20.16 -76.37
CA GLU A 782 -1.46 -20.95 -77.59
C GLU A 782 -0.47 -20.29 -78.56
N VAL A 783 -0.53 -18.97 -78.70
CA VAL A 783 0.42 -18.20 -79.52
C VAL A 783 1.83 -18.31 -78.95
N GLY A 784 1.99 -18.20 -77.63
CA GLY A 784 3.25 -18.37 -76.91
C GLY A 784 3.85 -19.76 -77.12
N ARG A 785 3.10 -20.82 -76.86
CA ARG A 785 3.53 -22.22 -77.07
C ARG A 785 3.99 -22.48 -78.51
N ARG A 786 3.25 -21.96 -79.50
CA ARG A 786 3.64 -22.10 -80.92
C ARG A 786 4.89 -21.29 -81.26
N ALA A 787 5.06 -20.09 -80.67
CA ALA A 787 6.27 -19.28 -80.83
C ALA A 787 7.50 -20.02 -80.30
N GLU A 788 7.39 -20.63 -79.12
CA GLU A 788 8.46 -21.39 -78.50
C GLU A 788 8.85 -22.61 -79.33
N VAL A 789 7.88 -23.41 -79.79
CA VAL A 789 8.16 -24.59 -80.64
C VAL A 789 8.88 -24.16 -81.92
N ALA A 790 8.44 -23.07 -82.56
CA ALA A 790 9.11 -22.53 -83.75
C ALA A 790 10.52 -22.03 -83.46
N ASN A 791 10.74 -21.38 -82.32
CA ASN A 791 12.06 -20.92 -81.89
C ASN A 791 12.99 -22.09 -81.56
N ARG A 792 12.50 -23.13 -80.88
CA ARG A 792 13.25 -24.37 -80.59
C ARG A 792 13.66 -25.10 -81.88
N GLN A 793 12.75 -25.24 -82.84
CA GLN A 793 13.06 -25.86 -84.14
C GLN A 793 14.17 -25.09 -84.89
N ARG A 794 14.14 -23.76 -84.82
CA ARG A 794 15.16 -22.92 -85.47
C ARG A 794 16.48 -22.88 -84.74
N GLU A 795 16.47 -22.90 -83.42
CA GLU A 795 17.71 -23.02 -82.66
C GLU A 795 18.36 -24.38 -82.96
N GLN A 796 17.56 -25.44 -83.08
CA GLN A 796 18.04 -26.74 -83.58
C GLN A 796 18.57 -26.66 -85.02
N GLU A 797 17.90 -25.93 -85.94
CA GLU A 797 18.41 -25.70 -87.30
C GLU A 797 19.70 -24.85 -87.31
N ARG A 798 19.82 -23.84 -86.45
CA ARG A 798 21.03 -23.03 -86.31
C ARG A 798 22.19 -23.88 -85.80
N ILE A 799 21.96 -24.65 -84.73
CA ILE A 799 22.93 -25.60 -84.19
C ILE A 799 23.29 -26.65 -85.26
N ALA A 800 22.31 -27.14 -86.04
CA ALA A 800 22.58 -28.08 -87.13
C ALA A 800 23.41 -27.44 -88.26
N ARG A 801 23.17 -26.16 -88.60
CA ARG A 801 23.95 -25.40 -89.59
C ARG A 801 25.35 -25.09 -89.08
N GLU A 802 25.51 -24.76 -87.80
CA GLU A 802 26.81 -24.56 -87.15
C GLU A 802 27.60 -25.87 -87.13
N ARG A 803 26.99 -26.98 -86.69
CA ARG A 803 27.60 -28.32 -86.77
C ARG A 803 27.92 -28.74 -88.21
N ALA A 804 27.10 -28.37 -89.20
CA ALA A 804 27.40 -28.63 -90.61
C ALA A 804 28.56 -27.78 -91.15
N ARG A 805 28.74 -26.55 -90.65
CA ARG A 805 29.91 -25.71 -90.95
C ARG A 805 31.17 -26.29 -90.31
N GLU A 806 31.11 -26.67 -89.04
CA GLU A 806 32.21 -27.34 -88.34
C GLU A 806 32.61 -28.65 -89.04
N ARG A 807 31.65 -29.44 -89.52
CA ARG A 807 31.94 -30.64 -90.32
C ARG A 807 32.64 -30.32 -91.64
N ARG A 808 32.23 -29.25 -92.34
CA ARG A 808 32.90 -28.79 -93.57
C ARG A 808 34.30 -28.23 -93.29
N GLU A 809 34.51 -27.61 -92.13
CA GLU A 809 35.82 -27.13 -91.70
C GLU A 809 36.74 -28.30 -91.31
N ALA A 810 36.23 -29.31 -90.59
CA ALA A 810 36.96 -30.54 -90.29
C ALA A 810 37.29 -31.36 -91.56
N GLU A 811 36.42 -31.37 -92.57
CA GLU A 811 36.72 -31.94 -93.89
C GLU A 811 37.78 -31.14 -94.65
N ARG A 812 37.77 -29.80 -94.54
CA ARG A 812 38.83 -28.93 -95.08
C ARG A 812 40.17 -29.13 -94.36
N GLU A 813 40.16 -29.40 -93.07
CA GLU A 813 41.37 -29.75 -92.32
C GLU A 813 41.88 -31.15 -92.68
N ARG A 814 41.00 -32.14 -92.83
CA ARG A 814 41.37 -33.48 -93.33
C ARG A 814 41.96 -33.44 -94.73
N THR A 815 41.39 -32.63 -95.62
CA THR A 815 41.94 -32.43 -96.98
C THR A 815 43.27 -31.69 -96.95
N ARG A 816 43.47 -30.69 -96.08
CA ARG A 816 44.78 -30.06 -95.87
C ARG A 816 45.84 -31.00 -95.31
N ILE A 817 45.47 -31.91 -94.40
CA ILE A 817 46.39 -32.94 -93.88
C ILE A 817 46.79 -33.89 -95.02
N LEU A 818 45.84 -34.32 -95.86
CA LEU A 818 46.12 -35.14 -97.04
C LEU A 818 46.96 -34.40 -98.10
N GLU A 819 46.75 -33.10 -98.30
CA GLU A 819 47.57 -32.27 -99.20
C GLU A 819 49.00 -32.07 -98.66
N LEU A 820 49.18 -31.89 -97.35
CA LEU A 820 50.50 -31.84 -96.71
C LEU A 820 51.25 -33.19 -96.78
N GLU A 821 50.53 -34.31 -96.78
CA GLU A 821 51.09 -35.64 -97.04
C GLU A 821 51.45 -35.82 -98.53
N ALA A 822 50.66 -35.28 -99.46
CA ALA A 822 50.93 -35.30 -100.91
C ALA A 822 52.07 -34.37 -101.34
N GLU A 823 52.27 -33.21 -100.69
CA GLU A 823 53.35 -32.28 -101.04
C GLU A 823 54.73 -32.77 -100.53
N LYS A 824 54.76 -33.46 -99.39
CA LYS A 824 55.96 -34.22 -98.97
C LYS A 824 56.33 -35.34 -99.96
N ALA A 825 55.36 -35.86 -100.71
CA ALA A 825 55.60 -36.80 -101.81
C ALA A 825 56.06 -36.10 -103.12
N ALA A 826 55.65 -34.85 -103.37
CA ALA A 826 56.01 -34.07 -104.57
C ALA A 826 57.41 -33.43 -104.55
N ARG A 827 58.03 -33.20 -103.38
CA ARG A 827 59.45 -32.76 -103.28
C ARG A 827 60.50 -33.85 -103.62
N ARG A 828 60.07 -35.08 -103.91
CA ARG A 828 60.95 -36.22 -104.22
C ARG A 828 61.04 -36.58 -105.70
N SER A 829 60.37 -35.85 -106.59
CA SER A 829 60.41 -36.10 -108.03
C SER A 829 60.39 -34.80 -108.85
N GLN A 830 61.43 -34.63 -109.66
CA GLN A 830 61.54 -33.72 -110.82
C GLN A 830 61.77 -32.23 -110.49
N SER A 831 62.90 -31.58 -110.76
CA SER A 831 63.96 -31.77 -111.77
C SER A 831 63.45 -31.99 -113.21
N LYS A 832 63.76 -31.01 -114.08
CA LYS A 832 63.47 -30.90 -115.52
C LYS A 832 62.06 -30.40 -115.86
N ALA A 833 61.90 -29.10 -116.16
CA ALA A 833 62.17 -28.44 -117.45
C ALA A 833 61.05 -28.73 -118.47
N ALA A 834 60.56 -27.83 -119.31
CA ALA A 834 60.54 -26.37 -119.41
C ALA A 834 59.56 -26.10 -120.58
N ALA A 835 58.66 -25.13 -120.44
CA ALA A 835 57.95 -24.44 -121.54
C ALA A 835 57.15 -23.30 -120.87
N THR A 836 57.59 -22.04 -120.79
CA THR A 836 57.58 -20.98 -121.83
C THR A 836 56.39 -21.07 -122.80
N GLY A 837 55.39 -20.21 -122.60
CA GLY A 837 54.29 -19.97 -123.53
C GLY A 837 53.27 -19.01 -122.92
N GLY A 838 52.94 -17.93 -123.64
CA GLY A 838 52.27 -16.75 -123.10
C GLY A 838 50.79 -16.93 -122.76
N GLY A 839 50.29 -15.96 -121.98
CA GLY A 839 48.89 -15.86 -121.62
C GLY A 839 48.68 -14.68 -120.69
N TRP A 840 48.49 -13.50 -121.27
CA TRP A 840 48.12 -12.28 -120.55
C TRP A 840 46.72 -12.42 -119.91
N GLY A 841 46.57 -11.95 -118.67
CA GLY A 841 45.28 -11.53 -118.12
C GLY A 841 44.90 -12.14 -116.77
N GLY A 842 44.52 -11.27 -115.82
CA GLY A 842 43.76 -11.65 -114.62
C GLY A 842 44.35 -11.13 -113.32
N GLY A 843 44.26 -9.81 -113.09
CA GLY A 843 44.75 -9.16 -111.88
C GLY A 843 43.92 -9.47 -110.63
N SER A 844 44.62 -9.65 -109.51
CA SER A 844 44.07 -9.65 -108.16
C SER A 844 44.90 -8.71 -107.28
N SER A 845 44.23 -7.76 -106.64
CA SER A 845 44.43 -7.44 -105.24
C SER A 845 43.43 -6.36 -104.83
N SER A 846 42.64 -6.72 -103.82
CA SER A 846 42.13 -5.86 -102.76
C SER A 846 41.80 -4.41 -103.11
N THR A 847 40.52 -4.08 -103.08
CA THR A 847 39.95 -3.20 -102.04
C THR A 847 38.47 -2.98 -102.34
N SER A 848 37.66 -3.10 -101.29
CA SER A 848 36.22 -2.92 -101.29
C SER A 848 35.85 -1.44 -101.50
N SER A 849 35.45 -1.09 -102.71
CA SER A 849 34.64 0.08 -103.09
C SER A 849 33.22 -0.43 -103.42
N SER A 850 32.11 0.08 -102.87
CA SER A 850 31.53 1.43 -102.90
C SER A 850 30.92 1.82 -104.27
N SER A 851 29.59 1.99 -104.28
CA SER A 851 28.82 3.00 -105.04
C SER A 851 27.35 2.83 -104.61
N ALA A 852 26.71 3.76 -103.87
CA ALA A 852 26.52 5.20 -104.04
C ALA A 852 25.51 5.56 -105.14
N SER A 853 24.62 6.48 -104.77
CA SER A 853 23.48 7.09 -105.48
C SER A 853 22.16 6.28 -105.44
N GLY A 854 21.02 6.82 -105.01
CA GLY A 854 20.70 8.16 -104.50
C GLY A 854 19.20 8.27 -104.18
N SER A 855 18.84 9.31 -103.41
CA SER A 855 17.49 9.83 -103.08
C SER A 855 16.62 8.98 -102.12
N SER A 856 15.84 9.51 -101.15
CA SER A 856 15.69 10.84 -100.51
C SER A 856 14.65 10.72 -99.37
N SER A 857 14.71 11.65 -98.39
CA SER A 857 13.62 12.24 -97.55
C SER A 857 13.53 11.95 -96.03
N SER A 858 13.43 13.08 -95.28
CA SER A 858 12.87 13.35 -93.92
C SER A 858 13.52 12.70 -92.69
N SER A 859 13.69 13.33 -91.51
CA SER A 859 13.34 14.65 -90.94
C SER A 859 13.99 14.81 -89.54
N SER A 860 14.29 16.07 -89.14
CA SER A 860 14.26 16.73 -87.80
C SER A 860 14.17 15.90 -86.48
N SER A 861 14.74 16.24 -85.31
CA SER A 861 15.10 17.54 -84.69
C SER A 861 15.73 17.37 -83.26
N SER A 862 16.68 18.26 -82.93
CA SER A 862 16.92 19.05 -81.69
C SER A 862 17.00 18.47 -80.24
N SER A 863 18.14 18.76 -79.59
CA SER A 863 18.44 19.37 -78.24
C SER A 863 17.36 19.40 -77.13
N SER A 864 17.62 19.34 -75.80
CA SER A 864 18.74 19.86 -74.97
C SER A 864 18.65 19.42 -73.47
N ALA A 865 19.80 19.35 -72.80
CA ALA A 865 20.17 19.76 -71.42
C ALA A 865 19.52 19.19 -70.11
N ALA A 866 20.39 18.52 -69.33
CA ALA A 866 20.87 18.83 -67.96
C ALA A 866 20.12 18.46 -66.65
N SER A 867 20.95 17.98 -65.69
CA SER A 867 20.81 17.92 -64.21
C SER A 867 19.81 16.88 -63.65
N SER A 868 19.96 16.25 -62.48
CA SER A 868 20.90 16.31 -61.34
C SER A 868 20.78 15.02 -60.51
N SER A 869 21.75 14.84 -59.62
CA SER A 869 21.90 13.85 -58.56
C SER A 869 20.76 13.70 -57.55
N SER A 870 20.89 12.61 -56.77
CA SER A 870 20.49 12.41 -55.36
C SER A 870 19.29 11.49 -55.10
N HIS A 871 19.54 10.55 -54.20
CA HIS A 871 18.65 9.51 -53.71
C HIS A 871 17.71 10.09 -52.64
N SER A 872 16.44 9.71 -52.74
CA SER A 872 15.31 10.27 -51.99
C SER A 872 14.82 9.35 -50.88
N SER A 873 14.51 9.97 -49.74
CA SER A 873 13.52 9.64 -48.70
C SER A 873 12.18 9.11 -49.28
N GLY A 874 11.34 8.31 -48.63
CA GLY A 874 10.96 8.23 -47.22
C GLY A 874 9.54 8.79 -47.01
N SER A 875 8.50 7.94 -46.97
CA SER A 875 7.33 7.99 -46.06
C SER A 875 6.14 7.10 -46.51
N ALA A 876 5.62 6.36 -45.52
CA ALA A 876 4.24 5.93 -45.23
C ALA A 876 3.22 5.51 -46.33
N SER A 877 2.83 4.22 -46.24
CA SER A 877 1.49 3.71 -45.83
C SER A 877 0.28 3.72 -46.79
N TRP A 878 -0.33 2.53 -46.99
CA TRP A 878 -1.75 2.15 -46.70
C TRP A 878 -2.18 0.93 -47.52
N SER A 879 -3.04 0.09 -46.91
CA SER A 879 -4.09 -0.76 -47.53
C SER A 879 -3.65 -1.82 -48.56
N SER A 880 -4.29 -2.97 -48.75
CA SER A 880 -5.52 -3.57 -48.25
C SER A 880 -5.57 -5.02 -48.75
N SER A 881 -6.50 -5.77 -48.15
CA SER A 881 -7.41 -6.72 -48.81
C SER A 881 -6.88 -8.07 -49.34
N SER A 882 -7.47 -9.12 -48.74
CA SER A 882 -8.15 -10.28 -49.38
C SER A 882 -7.32 -11.18 -50.32
N SER A 883 -7.46 -12.50 -50.35
CA SER A 883 -8.49 -13.40 -49.84
C SER A 883 -8.09 -14.86 -50.13
N ARG A 884 -8.62 -15.76 -49.28
CA ARG A 884 -9.18 -17.07 -49.63
C ARG A 884 -8.31 -18.12 -50.35
N SER A 885 -8.05 -19.19 -49.62
CA SER A 885 -8.51 -20.57 -49.88
C SER A 885 -7.77 -21.48 -48.88
N SER A 886 -8.26 -22.61 -48.37
CA SER A 886 -9.51 -23.37 -48.46
C SER A 886 -9.30 -24.62 -47.60
N GLY A 887 -10.36 -25.13 -46.97
CA GLY A 887 -10.43 -26.47 -46.35
C GLY A 887 -9.82 -26.53 -44.94
N GLY A 888 -10.56 -26.77 -43.86
CA GLY A 888 -11.57 -27.82 -43.66
C GLY A 888 -10.86 -29.11 -43.23
N ALA A 889 -11.26 -29.90 -42.24
CA ALA A 889 -12.22 -29.79 -41.15
C ALA A 889 -11.95 -31.00 -40.21
N SER A 890 -12.58 -31.00 -39.02
CA SER A 890 -12.80 -32.14 -38.11
C SER A 890 -11.58 -32.62 -37.31
N TYR A 891 -11.63 -33.06 -36.05
CA TYR A 891 -12.66 -33.51 -35.09
C TYR A 891 -12.32 -32.85 -33.72
N GLY A 892 -13.21 -32.53 -32.78
CA GLY A 892 -14.20 -33.39 -32.14
C GLY A 892 -13.57 -34.18 -30.99
N GLY A 893 -13.78 -33.79 -29.73
CA GLY A 893 -13.33 -34.61 -28.59
C GLY A 893 -13.28 -33.93 -27.21
N SER A 894 -14.44 -33.85 -26.57
CA SER A 894 -14.66 -33.60 -25.14
C SER A 894 -13.89 -34.53 -24.19
N SER A 895 -13.55 -34.08 -22.97
CA SER A 895 -14.18 -34.55 -21.71
C SER A 895 -13.31 -34.35 -20.44
N SER A 896 -14.01 -33.97 -19.36
CA SER A 896 -13.81 -34.28 -17.91
C SER A 896 -12.46 -33.96 -17.26
N GLY A 897 -12.40 -33.15 -16.20
CA GLY A 897 -12.78 -33.51 -14.81
C GLY A 897 -11.55 -34.12 -14.11
N SER A 898 -11.12 -33.82 -12.88
CA SER A 898 -11.78 -33.35 -11.67
C SER A 898 -10.70 -33.19 -10.56
N ALA A 899 -10.91 -32.24 -9.65
CA ALA A 899 -10.72 -32.33 -8.19
C ALA A 899 -9.34 -32.75 -7.60
N SER A 900 -8.76 -31.89 -6.74
CA SER A 900 -8.94 -31.94 -5.26
C SER A 900 -7.71 -31.48 -4.46
N LYS A 901 -8.00 -30.78 -3.32
CA LYS A 901 -7.30 -30.75 -2.02
C LYS A 901 -5.84 -30.22 -1.98
N SER A 902 -5.34 -29.57 -0.93
CA SER A 902 -5.82 -29.00 0.34
C SER A 902 -4.58 -28.45 1.09
N LYS A 903 -4.81 -27.53 2.05
CA LYS A 903 -4.10 -27.34 3.33
C LYS A 903 -2.90 -26.39 3.46
N ASP A 904 -3.15 -25.38 4.30
CA ASP A 904 -2.48 -25.01 5.58
C ASP A 904 -1.17 -24.19 5.61
N LYS A 905 -1.28 -23.11 6.41
CA LYS A 905 -0.33 -22.46 7.35
C LYS A 905 0.59 -21.33 6.86
N GLY A 906 0.62 -20.26 7.67
CA GLY A 906 1.87 -19.61 8.07
C GLY A 906 1.83 -18.09 8.24
N HIS A 907 1.88 -17.62 9.48
CA HIS A 907 2.16 -16.24 9.90
C HIS A 907 3.58 -15.78 9.48
N SER A 908 3.78 -14.46 9.29
CA SER A 908 4.89 -13.73 9.94
C SER A 908 4.72 -12.22 9.87
N SER A 909 4.60 -11.60 11.05
CA SER A 909 4.87 -10.21 11.38
C SER A 909 6.38 -9.94 11.39
N GLY A 910 6.82 -8.82 10.82
CA GLY A 910 8.17 -8.29 10.99
C GLY A 910 8.11 -6.97 11.74
N SER A 911 8.43 -6.99 13.03
CA SER A 911 8.67 -5.79 13.84
C SER A 911 10.17 -5.51 13.91
N SER A 912 10.56 -4.27 13.64
CA SER A 912 11.85 -3.70 14.05
C SER A 912 11.54 -2.62 15.07
N GLY A 913 11.95 -2.87 16.32
CA GLY A 913 11.75 -1.95 17.43
C GLY A 913 12.84 -0.90 17.53
N TRP A 914 12.42 0.28 17.97
CA TRP A 914 13.13 1.16 18.90
C TRP A 914 12.23 1.40 20.11
#